data_AF-A0A917A794-F1
#
_entry.id   AF-A0A917A794-F1
#
_cell.length_a   1.000
_cell.length_b   1.000
_cell.length_c   1.000
_cell.angle_alpha   90.00
_cell.angle_beta   90.00
_cell.angle_gamma   90.00
#
_symmetry.space_group_name_H-M   'P 1'
#
loop_
_entity.id
_entity.type
_entity.pdbx_description
1 polymer ?
#
loop_
_entity_poly.entity_id
_entity_poly.type
_entity_poly.pdbx_seq_one_letter_code
_entity_poly.pdbx_strand_id
1 'polypeptide(L)'
;MNGAPDRAPAQEAAAEDRSASVLAAAQDAFNEGRVSDAYALIRPLLDQPPPDAQGRSRLAYLQLGCALYYTGDLEEARRLNAALPTRHWRPLRYRLSLRLRDPATAKRLRMDPEVTEKERDDFRTTAGLHMLWARRYRTGFPLYAARHNAILFPRTVPGRLRHAPLPADPVQDEETIILEQGLGDVLFHLAHVRAEGRHEASHFVGLRKYGSIIRRYFPKARFTAHDALPDLPDPPRAHLVADFVGRGFARTGRVAAPVTFDTPLRHGGEPPVWGICWRGGSGQNRREERHIQLRLFLDLLPRDARFLALQFDLTEEERAILLADARCMIPLSDITEDPVQTIDMIRPLAGVISVDSANWHMAGLCNVPLLAIMNRTAHWFWGPEGRAESAYPSATTVAKETLRADRVQDWITATRDAFHARPVAARVEAREMSQKPVFVTGLPRSATSMTMRVLKAQGLWLGETIPGNPENPQGYFESRAMRDGIVKTLLAGMGADPLGVRSLPSWDVQPPCPSLNRQIAAVLKSEGYDGTAPWGFKDPKLTLLWPLFDRAFPDATWVIVRRDRNQVIDSLCRTSFMARHSTSPDYWAPFCAAYDHRLSLLERSGARVIGVDSGALSRGDLTQIGEVLEAAGLPFDPGRILAEVGARPDRVAAN
;
A
#
# COMPACT_ATOMS: atom_id res chain seq x y z
N MET A 1 -21.58 -13.81 74.07
CA MET A 1 -20.30 -13.82 73.33
C MET A 1 -20.55 -14.52 72.00
N ASN A 2 -20.81 -13.74 70.95
CA ASN A 2 -20.85 -14.23 69.57
C ASN A 2 -19.49 -13.92 68.94
N GLY A 3 -18.68 -14.95 68.69
CA GLY A 3 -17.47 -14.83 67.89
C GLY A 3 -17.82 -14.71 66.41
N ALA A 4 -17.40 -13.62 65.77
CA ALA A 4 -17.54 -13.43 64.33
C ALA A 4 -16.61 -14.41 63.58
N PRO A 5 -17.04 -15.00 62.46
CA PRO A 5 -16.18 -15.85 61.65
C PRO A 5 -15.10 -15.01 60.95
N ASP A 6 -13.91 -15.59 60.86
CA ASP A 6 -12.67 -15.03 60.36
C ASP A 6 -12.80 -14.56 58.90
N ARG A 7 -12.96 -13.25 58.68
CA ARG A 7 -13.13 -12.62 57.35
C ARG A 7 -11.80 -12.34 56.63
N ALA A 8 -10.67 -12.47 57.31
CA ALA A 8 -9.36 -12.10 56.78
C ALA A 8 -8.85 -13.00 55.63
N PRO A 9 -8.94 -14.35 55.69
CA PRO A 9 -8.36 -15.22 54.66
C PRO A 9 -9.11 -15.12 53.32
N ALA A 10 -10.43 -14.91 53.36
CA ALA A 10 -11.25 -14.78 52.17
C ALA A 10 -11.06 -13.43 51.46
N GLN A 11 -10.76 -12.37 52.22
CA GLN A 11 -10.44 -11.05 51.67
C GLN A 11 -9.04 -11.00 51.05
N GLU A 12 -8.07 -11.67 51.66
CA GLU A 12 -6.71 -11.82 51.11
C GLU A 12 -6.71 -12.63 49.81
N ALA A 13 -7.40 -13.78 49.76
CA ALA A 13 -7.51 -14.58 48.55
C ALA A 13 -8.23 -13.83 47.40
N ALA A 14 -9.27 -13.04 47.70
CA ALA A 14 -9.95 -12.22 46.71
C ALA A 14 -9.09 -11.03 46.21
N ALA A 15 -8.25 -10.47 47.08
CA ALA A 15 -7.30 -9.41 46.71
C ALA A 15 -6.14 -9.94 45.86
N GLU A 16 -5.66 -11.16 46.14
CA GLU A 16 -4.69 -11.89 45.33
C GLU A 16 -5.22 -12.17 43.92
N ASP A 17 -6.43 -12.74 43.82
CA ASP A 17 -7.07 -13.07 42.53
C ASP A 17 -7.30 -11.80 41.68
N ARG A 18 -7.75 -10.72 42.32
CA ARG A 18 -7.93 -9.42 41.66
C ARG A 18 -6.60 -8.84 41.15
N SER A 19 -5.53 -8.90 41.94
CA SER A 19 -4.20 -8.39 41.55
C SER A 19 -3.62 -9.20 40.38
N ALA A 20 -3.79 -10.52 40.40
CA ALA A 20 -3.35 -11.41 39.33
C ALA A 20 -4.07 -11.11 38.00
N SER A 21 -5.39 -10.87 38.05
CA SER A 21 -6.20 -10.49 36.90
C SER A 21 -5.76 -9.15 36.28
N VAL A 22 -5.54 -8.11 37.12
CA VAL A 22 -5.05 -6.80 36.66
C VAL A 22 -3.68 -6.91 36.01
N LEU A 23 -2.75 -7.68 36.60
CA LEU A 23 -1.42 -7.91 36.02
C LEU A 23 -1.46 -8.70 34.71
N ALA A 24 -2.46 -9.57 34.52
CA ALA A 24 -2.67 -10.26 33.24
C ALA A 24 -3.13 -9.26 32.17
N ALA A 25 -4.17 -8.48 32.46
CA ALA A 25 -4.66 -7.45 31.55
C ALA A 25 -3.58 -6.40 31.19
N ALA A 26 -2.77 -6.00 32.17
CA ALA A 26 -1.65 -5.07 31.94
C ALA A 26 -0.54 -5.69 31.06
N GLN A 27 -0.26 -6.98 31.22
CA GLN A 27 0.68 -7.70 30.37
C GLN A 27 0.18 -7.82 28.93
N ASP A 28 -1.11 -8.10 28.74
CA ASP A 28 -1.74 -8.18 27.42
C ASP A 28 -1.69 -6.81 26.73
N ALA A 29 -2.10 -5.74 27.43
CA ALA A 29 -1.99 -4.37 26.93
C ALA A 29 -0.53 -4.01 26.56
N PHE A 30 0.45 -4.38 27.40
CA PHE A 30 1.86 -4.14 27.11
C PHE A 30 2.35 -4.91 25.88
N ASN A 31 1.96 -6.18 25.73
CA ASN A 31 2.32 -7.03 24.59
C ASN A 31 1.71 -6.54 23.28
N GLU A 32 0.53 -5.91 23.34
CA GLU A 32 -0.14 -5.26 22.21
C GLU A 32 0.46 -3.89 21.86
N GLY A 33 1.41 -3.39 22.67
CA GLY A 33 2.03 -2.07 22.51
C GLY A 33 1.19 -0.91 23.06
N ARG A 34 0.13 -1.20 23.83
CA ARG A 34 -0.69 -0.23 24.56
C ARG A 34 -0.07 0.10 25.92
N VAL A 35 1.13 0.71 25.88
CA VAL A 35 1.96 0.93 27.07
C VAL A 35 1.31 1.88 28.07
N SER A 36 0.56 2.88 27.59
CA SER A 36 -0.14 3.82 28.46
C SER A 36 -1.26 3.12 29.25
N ASP A 37 -2.02 2.24 28.58
CA ASP A 37 -3.05 1.41 29.21
C ASP A 37 -2.45 0.44 30.22
N ALA A 38 -1.35 -0.23 29.84
CA ALA A 38 -0.62 -1.12 30.73
C ALA A 38 -0.16 -0.41 32.01
N TYR A 39 0.39 0.81 31.88
CA TYR A 39 0.80 1.61 33.04
C TYR A 39 -0.40 2.03 33.90
N ALA A 40 -1.51 2.46 33.27
CA ALA A 40 -2.72 2.84 33.99
C ALA A 40 -3.28 1.70 34.83
N LEU A 41 -3.23 0.47 34.31
CA LEU A 41 -3.66 -0.75 35.01
C LEU A 41 -2.76 -1.08 36.21
N ILE A 42 -1.44 -0.96 36.08
CA ILE A 42 -0.52 -1.27 37.20
C ILE A 42 -0.41 -0.14 38.22
N ARG A 43 -0.80 1.09 37.90
CA ARG A 43 -0.62 2.26 38.79
C ARG A 43 -1.16 2.03 40.21
N PRO A 44 -2.39 1.51 40.42
CA PRO A 44 -2.89 1.25 41.77
C PRO A 44 -2.08 0.19 42.53
N LEU A 45 -1.47 -0.76 41.81
CA LEU A 45 -0.65 -1.82 42.39
C LEU A 45 0.75 -1.33 42.79
N LEU A 46 1.21 -0.17 42.30
CA LEU A 46 2.47 0.43 42.76
C LEU A 46 2.35 0.95 44.19
N ASP A 47 1.18 1.51 44.55
CA ASP A 47 0.89 1.97 45.90
C ASP A 47 0.55 0.81 46.85
N GLN A 48 -0.10 -0.24 46.32
CA GLN A 48 -0.47 -1.46 47.05
C GLN A 48 0.05 -2.70 46.31
N PRO A 49 1.33 -3.08 46.50
CA PRO A 49 1.93 -4.20 45.79
C PRO A 49 1.26 -5.54 46.11
N PRO A 50 1.25 -6.50 45.17
CA PRO A 50 0.74 -7.84 45.42
C PRO A 50 1.42 -8.50 46.64
N PRO A 51 0.68 -9.27 47.45
CA PRO A 51 1.21 -9.93 48.65
C PRO A 51 2.14 -11.10 48.30
N ASP A 52 2.02 -11.67 47.11
CA ASP A 52 2.85 -12.78 46.63
C ASP A 52 4.10 -12.31 45.85
N ALA A 53 5.16 -13.13 45.87
CA ALA A 53 6.43 -12.78 45.24
C ALA A 53 6.36 -12.76 43.69
N GLN A 54 5.50 -13.58 43.09
CA GLN A 54 5.34 -13.67 41.64
C GLN A 54 4.63 -12.42 41.11
N GLY A 55 3.57 -11.96 41.78
CA GLY A 55 2.86 -10.72 41.52
C GLY A 55 3.77 -9.50 41.60
N ARG A 56 4.59 -9.38 42.67
CA ARG A 56 5.60 -8.30 42.78
C ARG A 56 6.62 -8.33 41.65
N SER A 57 7.09 -9.52 41.27
CA SER A 57 8.03 -9.68 40.16
C SER A 57 7.41 -9.25 38.82
N ARG A 58 6.16 -9.65 38.54
CA ARG A 58 5.40 -9.21 37.35
C ARG A 58 5.16 -7.70 37.33
N LEU A 59 4.78 -7.13 38.47
CA LEU A 59 4.60 -5.68 38.62
C LEU A 59 5.89 -4.92 38.31
N ALA A 60 7.02 -5.36 38.89
CA ALA A 60 8.32 -4.75 38.64
C ALA A 60 8.73 -4.87 37.15
N TYR A 61 8.51 -6.03 36.52
CA TYR A 61 8.76 -6.21 35.09
C TYR A 61 7.95 -5.21 34.24
N LEU A 62 6.65 -5.08 34.52
CA LEU A 62 5.76 -4.16 33.80
C LEU A 62 6.12 -2.69 34.05
N GLN A 63 6.47 -2.31 35.29
CA GLN A 63 6.90 -0.95 35.62
C GLN A 63 8.18 -0.58 34.85
N LEU A 64 9.20 -1.44 34.85
CA LEU A 64 10.44 -1.22 34.09
C LEU A 64 10.20 -1.26 32.58
N GLY A 65 9.30 -2.15 32.11
CA GLY A 65 8.87 -2.24 30.72
C GLY A 65 8.20 -0.96 30.24
N CYS A 66 7.28 -0.38 31.02
CA CYS A 66 6.63 0.90 30.72
C CYS A 66 7.63 2.06 30.70
N ALA A 67 8.56 2.09 31.66
CA ALA A 67 9.60 3.12 31.73
C ALA A 67 10.52 3.13 30.50
N LEU A 68 10.73 1.98 29.85
CA LEU A 68 11.49 1.89 28.59
C LEU A 68 10.89 2.77 27.48
N TYR A 69 9.56 2.98 27.52
CA TYR A 69 8.80 3.80 26.58
C TYR A 69 8.47 5.19 27.12
N TYR A 70 9.16 5.64 28.18
CA TYR A 70 8.93 6.92 28.86
C TYR A 70 7.53 7.07 29.47
N THR A 71 6.95 5.96 29.94
CA THR A 71 5.65 5.93 30.62
C THR A 71 5.85 5.62 32.09
N GLY A 72 5.29 6.47 32.96
CA GLY A 72 5.38 6.35 34.42
C GLY A 72 6.48 7.19 35.07
N ASP A 73 6.73 6.94 36.36
CA ASP A 73 7.81 7.60 37.11
C ASP A 73 9.18 7.00 36.73
N LEU A 74 9.97 7.77 35.98
CA LEU A 74 11.27 7.35 35.47
C LEU A 74 12.36 7.35 36.56
N GLU A 75 12.23 8.16 37.60
CA GLU A 75 13.16 8.18 38.73
C GLU A 75 12.95 6.96 39.62
N GLU A 76 11.69 6.60 39.85
CA GLU A 76 11.37 5.38 40.59
C GLU A 76 11.75 4.14 39.80
N ALA A 77 11.51 4.11 38.48
CA ALA A 77 12.00 3.04 37.63
C ALA A 77 13.54 2.93 37.64
N ARG A 78 14.27 4.06 37.70
CA ARG A 78 15.73 4.07 37.86
C ARG A 78 16.13 3.42 39.19
N ARG A 79 15.51 3.83 40.31
CA ARG A 79 15.77 3.28 41.65
C ARG A 79 15.49 1.78 41.71
N LEU A 80 14.32 1.36 41.25
CA LEU A 80 13.94 -0.06 41.18
C LEU A 80 14.95 -0.86 40.34
N ASN A 81 15.33 -0.36 39.17
CA ASN A 81 16.31 -1.01 38.31
C ASN A 81 17.68 -1.13 38.99
N ALA A 82 18.11 -0.13 39.75
CA ALA A 82 19.34 -0.16 40.54
C ALA A 82 19.26 -1.10 41.77
N ALA A 83 18.08 -1.33 42.35
CA ALA A 83 17.91 -2.18 43.53
C ALA A 83 17.82 -3.68 43.22
N LEU A 84 17.26 -4.06 42.06
CA LEU A 84 17.03 -5.47 41.72
C LEU A 84 18.33 -6.29 41.54
N PRO A 85 18.38 -7.57 41.96
CA PRO A 85 19.50 -8.47 41.69
C PRO A 85 19.78 -8.58 40.19
N THR A 86 21.05 -8.59 39.79
CA THR A 86 21.47 -8.51 38.37
C THR A 86 20.88 -9.61 37.49
N ARG A 87 20.67 -10.83 38.01
CA ARG A 87 20.06 -11.97 37.29
C ARG A 87 18.68 -11.74 36.69
N HIS A 88 17.91 -10.76 37.17
CA HIS A 88 16.58 -10.50 36.64
C HIS A 88 16.65 -9.68 35.36
N TRP A 89 16.09 -10.22 34.27
CA TRP A 89 15.79 -9.51 33.01
C TRP A 89 16.93 -8.62 32.47
N ARG A 90 18.18 -9.12 32.50
CA ARG A 90 19.37 -8.34 32.15
C ARG A 90 19.24 -7.56 30.84
N PRO A 91 18.76 -8.14 29.71
CA PRO A 91 18.59 -7.41 28.45
C PRO A 91 17.72 -6.16 28.57
N LEU A 92 16.53 -6.31 29.15
CA LEU A 92 15.56 -5.21 29.31
C LEU A 92 16.12 -4.11 30.20
N ARG A 93 16.73 -4.50 31.33
CA ARG A 93 17.30 -3.58 32.31
C ARG A 93 18.54 -2.87 31.80
N TYR A 94 19.38 -3.55 31.01
CA TYR A 94 20.54 -2.92 30.39
C TYR A 94 20.08 -1.84 29.39
N ARG A 95 19.09 -2.17 28.54
CA ARG A 95 18.48 -1.22 27.61
C ARG A 95 17.86 -0.02 28.32
N LEU A 96 17.14 -0.25 29.42
CA LEU A 96 16.58 0.80 30.26
C LEU A 96 17.68 1.66 30.89
N SER A 97 18.77 1.06 31.37
CA SER A 97 19.88 1.80 31.99
C SER A 97 20.53 2.78 31.01
N LEU A 98 20.76 2.38 29.74
CA LEU A 98 21.25 3.29 28.71
C LEU A 98 20.24 4.42 28.40
N ARG A 99 18.95 4.10 28.40
CA ARG A 99 17.86 5.07 28.16
C ARG A 99 17.78 6.12 29.26
N LEU A 100 17.86 5.69 30.53
CA LEU A 100 17.81 6.54 31.72
C LEU A 100 19.14 7.23 32.03
N ARG A 101 20.18 7.01 31.19
CA ARG A 101 21.54 7.53 31.37
C ARG A 101 22.17 7.11 32.70
N ASP A 102 21.99 5.84 33.08
CA ASP A 102 22.58 5.23 34.28
C ASP A 102 23.73 4.27 33.90
N PRO A 103 24.96 4.78 33.75
CA PRO A 103 26.11 3.94 33.37
C PRO A 103 26.52 2.97 34.48
N ALA A 104 26.20 3.25 35.75
CA ALA A 104 26.57 2.41 36.88
C ALA A 104 25.78 1.09 36.84
N THR A 105 24.45 1.18 36.73
CA THR A 105 23.59 -0.02 36.59
C THR A 105 23.89 -0.77 35.29
N ALA A 106 24.10 -0.05 34.18
CA ALA A 106 24.47 -0.67 32.91
C ALA A 106 25.78 -1.48 33.00
N LYS A 107 26.81 -0.92 33.65
CA LYS A 107 28.08 -1.61 33.89
C LYS A 107 27.87 -2.84 34.78
N ARG A 108 27.14 -2.70 35.88
CA ARG A 108 26.90 -3.81 36.82
C ARG A 108 26.17 -4.98 36.16
N LEU A 109 25.17 -4.71 35.33
CA LEU A 109 24.44 -5.75 34.58
C LEU A 109 25.34 -6.46 33.55
N ARG A 110 26.19 -5.71 32.84
CA ARG A 110 27.08 -6.26 31.81
C ARG A 110 28.23 -7.09 32.39
N MET A 111 28.64 -6.81 33.63
CA MET A 111 29.76 -7.47 34.31
C MET A 111 29.31 -8.64 35.20
N ASP A 112 28.01 -8.97 35.23
CA ASP A 112 27.51 -10.14 35.95
C ASP A 112 28.16 -11.43 35.38
N PRO A 113 28.70 -12.32 36.23
CA PRO A 113 29.45 -13.50 35.78
C PRO A 113 28.58 -14.53 35.06
N GLU A 114 27.26 -14.53 35.26
CA GLU A 114 26.32 -15.45 34.60
C GLU A 114 25.77 -14.89 33.27
N VAL A 115 26.31 -13.78 32.76
CA VAL A 115 25.92 -13.25 31.45
C VAL A 115 26.26 -14.26 30.36
N THR A 116 25.24 -14.68 29.64
CA THR A 116 25.35 -15.59 28.50
C THR A 116 25.92 -14.90 27.26
N GLU A 117 26.37 -15.67 26.27
CA GLU A 117 26.80 -15.12 24.98
C GLU A 117 25.67 -14.37 24.26
N LYS A 118 24.46 -14.92 24.31
CA LYS A 118 23.27 -14.30 23.74
C LYS A 118 22.92 -12.97 24.40
N GLU A 119 23.05 -12.86 25.72
CA GLU A 119 22.90 -11.58 26.44
C GLU A 119 24.02 -10.59 26.08
N ARG A 120 25.27 -11.05 25.86
CA ARG A 120 26.35 -10.17 25.37
C ARG A 120 26.03 -9.58 24.00
N ASP A 121 25.48 -10.38 23.08
CA ASP A 121 25.08 -9.91 21.75
C ASP A 121 23.88 -8.96 21.80
N ASP A 122 22.94 -9.18 22.73
CA ASP A 122 21.87 -8.23 23.01
C ASP A 122 22.41 -6.90 23.56
N PHE A 123 23.35 -6.94 24.50
CA PHE A 123 24.01 -5.74 25.02
C PHE A 123 24.78 -4.98 23.95
N ARG A 124 25.49 -5.70 23.05
CA ARG A 124 26.16 -5.11 21.89
C ARG A 124 25.16 -4.44 20.97
N THR A 125 24.08 -5.11 20.61
CA THR A 125 23.02 -4.57 19.75
C THR A 125 22.38 -3.32 20.36
N THR A 126 22.02 -3.38 21.64
CA THR A 126 21.45 -2.28 22.41
C THR A 126 22.41 -1.08 22.51
N ALA A 127 23.68 -1.32 22.82
CA ALA A 127 24.70 -0.27 22.83
C ALA A 127 24.95 0.30 21.43
N GLY A 128 24.97 -0.55 20.41
CA GLY A 128 25.12 -0.17 19.00
C GLY A 128 24.02 0.80 18.59
N LEU A 129 22.75 0.45 18.82
CA LEU A 129 21.61 1.35 18.59
C LEU A 129 21.78 2.68 19.34
N HIS A 130 22.16 2.66 20.62
CA HIS A 130 22.40 3.89 21.38
C HIS A 130 23.51 4.77 20.76
N MET A 131 24.59 4.15 20.25
CA MET A 131 25.67 4.85 19.56
C MET A 131 25.22 5.40 18.20
N LEU A 132 24.44 4.64 17.42
CA LEU A 132 23.88 5.09 16.14
C LEU A 132 22.99 6.33 16.33
N TRP A 133 22.13 6.31 17.36
CA TRP A 133 21.34 7.46 17.77
C TRP A 133 22.18 8.69 18.11
N ALA A 134 23.32 8.49 18.77
CA ALA A 134 24.27 9.54 19.11
C ALA A 134 25.22 9.94 17.96
N ARG A 135 24.92 9.55 16.70
CA ARG A 135 25.75 9.78 15.51
C ARG A 135 27.16 9.17 15.58
N ARG A 136 27.39 8.23 16.49
CA ARG A 136 28.66 7.50 16.64
C ARG A 136 28.68 6.27 15.74
N TYR A 137 28.45 6.49 14.45
CA TYR A 137 28.21 5.44 13.46
C TYR A 137 29.37 4.44 13.32
N ARG A 138 30.62 4.93 13.31
CA ARG A 138 31.82 4.07 13.21
C ARG A 138 31.92 3.03 14.32
N THR A 139 31.47 3.37 15.52
CA THR A 139 31.42 2.44 16.66
C THR A 139 30.07 1.72 16.79
N GLY A 140 28.99 2.35 16.31
CA GLY A 140 27.64 1.83 16.43
C GLY A 140 27.35 0.66 15.49
N PHE A 141 27.74 0.75 14.22
CA PHE A 141 27.48 -0.31 13.24
C PHE A 141 28.15 -1.65 13.59
N PRO A 142 29.45 -1.69 13.98
CA PRO A 142 30.07 -2.95 14.41
C PRO A 142 29.37 -3.62 15.60
N LEU A 143 28.86 -2.83 16.54
CA LEU A 143 28.10 -3.35 17.68
C LEU A 143 26.70 -3.84 17.26
N TYR A 144 26.05 -3.13 16.33
CA TYR A 144 24.73 -3.47 15.81
C TYR A 144 24.73 -4.74 14.92
N ALA A 145 25.87 -5.13 14.35
CA ALA A 145 26.03 -6.40 13.62
C ALA A 145 25.76 -7.64 14.49
N ALA A 146 25.84 -7.51 15.82
CA ALA A 146 25.50 -8.59 16.76
C ALA A 146 23.99 -8.92 16.82
N ARG A 147 23.13 -8.13 16.16
CA ARG A 147 21.66 -8.30 16.22
C ARG A 147 21.15 -9.66 15.76
N HIS A 148 21.94 -10.37 14.95
CA HIS A 148 21.61 -11.71 14.47
C HIS A 148 21.32 -12.71 15.60
N ASN A 149 21.87 -12.47 16.80
CA ASN A 149 21.72 -13.31 17.98
C ASN A 149 21.06 -12.60 19.18
N ALA A 150 20.59 -11.35 19.01
CA ALA A 150 20.02 -10.57 20.11
C ALA A 150 18.69 -11.14 20.63
N ILE A 151 18.35 -10.88 21.90
CA ILE A 151 17.19 -11.42 22.61
C ILE A 151 15.95 -10.53 22.37
N LEU A 152 16.13 -9.22 22.48
CA LEU A 152 15.08 -8.21 22.34
C LEU A 152 14.91 -7.73 20.90
N PHE A 153 15.37 -8.54 19.94
CA PHE A 153 15.31 -8.26 18.52
C PHE A 153 14.63 -9.42 17.79
N PRO A 154 13.83 -9.18 16.74
CA PRO A 154 13.23 -10.25 15.96
C PRO A 154 14.31 -11.21 15.44
N ARG A 155 13.98 -12.50 15.34
CA ARG A 155 14.89 -13.49 14.74
C ARG A 155 15.18 -13.09 13.30
N THR A 156 16.42 -12.74 13.00
CA THR A 156 16.78 -12.23 11.66
C THR A 156 17.33 -13.31 10.74
N VAL A 157 17.92 -14.37 11.29
CA VAL A 157 18.52 -15.47 10.52
C VAL A 157 17.59 -16.70 10.56
N PRO A 158 17.05 -17.14 9.41
CA PRO A 158 16.30 -18.39 9.31
C PRO A 158 17.17 -19.58 9.71
N GLY A 159 16.59 -20.61 10.35
CA GLY A 159 17.34 -21.80 10.78
C GLY A 159 18.00 -22.60 9.64
N ARG A 160 17.56 -22.37 8.39
CA ARG A 160 18.10 -22.98 7.17
C ARG A 160 19.24 -22.17 6.53
N LEU A 161 19.77 -21.17 7.23
CA LEU A 161 20.91 -20.35 6.80
C LEU A 161 21.88 -20.18 7.97
N ARG A 162 23.15 -19.90 7.65
CA ARG A 162 24.16 -19.49 8.64
C ARG A 162 24.53 -18.04 8.44
N HIS A 163 24.59 -17.28 9.53
CA HIS A 163 25.04 -15.90 9.49
C HIS A 163 26.53 -15.81 9.14
N ALA A 164 26.86 -14.92 8.20
CA ALA A 164 28.21 -14.48 7.90
C ALA A 164 28.32 -12.95 8.09
N PRO A 165 29.25 -12.46 8.92
CA PRO A 165 29.51 -11.03 9.02
C PRO A 165 29.87 -10.44 7.65
N LEU A 166 29.36 -9.25 7.36
CA LEU A 166 29.69 -8.54 6.12
C LEU A 166 31.16 -8.05 6.16
N PRO A 167 32.04 -8.49 5.25
CA PRO A 167 33.42 -8.05 5.23
C PRO A 167 33.57 -6.60 4.74
N ALA A 168 34.73 -6.00 5.04
CA ALA A 168 35.05 -4.65 4.59
C ALA A 168 35.31 -4.59 3.07
N ASP A 169 35.92 -5.64 2.51
CA ASP A 169 36.15 -5.78 1.08
C ASP A 169 34.98 -6.56 0.44
N PRO A 170 34.17 -5.92 -0.42
CA PRO A 170 33.00 -6.58 -1.00
C PRO A 170 33.33 -7.70 -2.01
N VAL A 171 34.61 -7.94 -2.34
CA VAL A 171 35.02 -9.14 -3.13
C VAL A 171 34.84 -10.42 -2.32
N GLN A 172 34.84 -10.32 -0.99
CA GLN A 172 34.70 -11.45 -0.07
C GLN A 172 33.24 -11.71 0.33
N ASP A 173 32.29 -11.01 -0.29
CA ASP A 173 30.88 -11.15 0.05
C ASP A 173 30.33 -12.51 -0.34
N GLU A 174 29.49 -13.05 0.53
CA GLU A 174 28.65 -14.20 0.25
C GLU A 174 27.61 -13.83 -0.82
N GLU A 175 27.21 -14.82 -1.62
CA GLU A 175 26.19 -14.63 -2.65
C GLU A 175 24.80 -14.36 -2.05
N THR A 176 24.54 -14.90 -0.85
CA THR A 176 23.21 -14.88 -0.22
C THR A 176 23.05 -13.69 0.72
N ILE A 177 21.97 -12.92 0.55
CA ILE A 177 21.63 -11.75 1.37
C ILE A 177 20.22 -11.92 1.97
N ILE A 178 20.12 -11.82 3.29
CA ILE A 178 18.86 -11.94 4.03
C ILE A 178 18.19 -10.56 4.15
N LEU A 179 16.99 -10.45 3.59
CA LEU A 179 16.07 -9.32 3.75
C LEU A 179 15.36 -9.41 5.10
N GLU A 180 16.09 -9.04 6.15
CA GLU A 180 15.56 -8.96 7.51
C GLU A 180 14.69 -7.71 7.74
N GLN A 181 13.87 -7.74 8.79
CA GLN A 181 13.07 -6.61 9.30
C GLN A 181 11.83 -6.22 8.47
N GLY A 182 11.26 -5.06 8.80
CA GLY A 182 10.05 -4.53 8.18
C GLY A 182 10.31 -3.97 6.79
N LEU A 183 9.23 -3.76 6.04
CA LEU A 183 9.30 -3.35 4.63
C LEU A 183 10.06 -2.03 4.41
N GLY A 184 9.86 -1.04 5.29
CA GLY A 184 10.60 0.24 5.22
C GLY A 184 12.11 0.05 5.37
N ASP A 185 12.51 -0.72 6.38
CA ASP A 185 13.91 -1.05 6.64
C ASP A 185 14.53 -1.79 5.46
N VAL A 186 13.84 -2.81 4.92
CA VAL A 186 14.29 -3.56 3.74
C VAL A 186 14.55 -2.65 2.54
N LEU A 187 13.62 -1.72 2.24
CA LEU A 187 13.80 -0.77 1.15
C LEU A 187 15.00 0.16 1.40
N PHE A 188 15.16 0.66 2.63
CA PHE A 188 16.30 1.49 3.03
C PHE A 188 17.63 0.73 2.85
N HIS A 189 17.70 -0.52 3.32
CA HIS A 189 18.90 -1.35 3.21
C HIS A 189 19.23 -1.74 1.76
N LEU A 190 18.22 -2.10 0.96
CA LEU A 190 18.41 -2.41 -0.46
C LEU A 190 18.96 -1.23 -1.25
N ALA A 191 18.67 0.01 -0.85
CA ALA A 191 19.28 1.18 -1.48
C ALA A 191 20.81 1.20 -1.31
N HIS A 192 21.33 0.75 -0.15
CA HIS A 192 22.77 0.60 0.06
C HIS A 192 23.36 -0.53 -0.81
N VAL A 193 22.68 -1.68 -0.87
CA VAL A 193 23.08 -2.81 -1.71
C VAL A 193 23.17 -2.36 -3.19
N ARG A 194 22.15 -1.65 -3.69
CA ARG A 194 22.13 -1.11 -5.05
C ARG A 194 23.23 -0.08 -5.29
N ALA A 195 23.50 0.79 -4.32
CA ALA A 195 24.54 1.82 -4.40
C ALA A 195 25.98 1.27 -4.43
N GLU A 196 26.18 -0.01 -4.10
CA GLU A 196 27.47 -0.70 -4.24
C GLU A 196 27.68 -1.32 -5.63
N GLY A 197 26.59 -1.63 -6.35
CA GLY A 197 26.62 -2.09 -7.74
C GLY A 197 27.20 -3.50 -7.98
N ARG A 198 27.39 -4.31 -6.91
CA ARG A 198 27.99 -5.67 -6.99
C ARG A 198 26.98 -6.81 -6.85
N HIS A 199 25.80 -6.54 -6.32
CA HIS A 199 24.84 -7.57 -5.92
C HIS A 199 23.65 -7.73 -6.88
N GLU A 200 23.81 -7.30 -8.14
CA GLU A 200 22.77 -7.40 -9.17
C GLU A 200 22.35 -8.84 -9.46
N ALA A 201 23.25 -9.82 -9.27
CA ALA A 201 23.00 -11.25 -9.49
C ALA A 201 22.94 -12.07 -8.19
N SER A 202 22.96 -11.43 -7.01
CA SER A 202 22.95 -12.11 -5.72
C SER A 202 21.65 -12.90 -5.46
N HIS A 203 21.68 -13.77 -4.45
CA HIS A 203 20.52 -14.50 -3.99
C HIS A 203 19.91 -13.82 -2.76
N PHE A 204 18.72 -13.24 -2.92
CA PHE A 204 17.99 -12.63 -1.82
C PHE A 204 17.03 -13.62 -1.15
N VAL A 205 16.99 -13.60 0.18
CA VAL A 205 16.11 -14.45 0.98
C VAL A 205 15.27 -13.60 1.91
N GLY A 206 13.95 -13.74 1.90
CA GLY A 206 13.06 -12.87 2.69
C GLY A 206 11.61 -13.34 2.79
N LEU A 207 10.73 -12.46 3.27
CA LEU A 207 9.28 -12.68 3.20
C LEU A 207 8.80 -12.71 1.75
N ARG A 208 7.81 -13.56 1.42
CA ARG A 208 7.27 -13.74 0.06
C ARG A 208 6.97 -12.43 -0.68
N LYS A 209 6.41 -11.45 0.02
CA LYS A 209 6.07 -10.13 -0.52
C LYS A 209 7.28 -9.32 -1.03
N TYR A 210 8.50 -9.62 -0.59
CA TYR A 210 9.71 -8.93 -1.06
C TYR A 210 10.18 -9.42 -2.44
N GLY A 211 9.65 -10.55 -2.93
CA GLY A 211 10.05 -11.10 -4.23
C GLY A 211 9.75 -10.15 -5.40
N SER A 212 8.65 -9.39 -5.35
CA SER A 212 8.34 -8.39 -6.38
C SER A 212 9.32 -7.22 -6.36
N ILE A 213 9.76 -6.78 -5.18
CA ILE A 213 10.78 -5.72 -5.01
C ILE A 213 12.09 -6.15 -5.66
N ILE A 214 12.55 -7.37 -5.34
CA ILE A 214 13.80 -7.90 -5.91
C ILE A 214 13.69 -8.02 -7.42
N ARG A 215 12.59 -8.57 -7.96
CA ARG A 215 12.38 -8.67 -9.40
C ARG A 215 12.40 -7.31 -10.11
N ARG A 216 11.87 -6.26 -9.48
CA ARG A 216 11.82 -4.90 -10.05
C ARG A 216 13.18 -4.21 -10.02
N TYR A 217 13.88 -4.25 -8.89
CA TYR A 217 15.09 -3.43 -8.68
C TYR A 217 16.41 -4.17 -8.84
N PHE A 218 16.39 -5.51 -8.84
CA PHE A 218 17.53 -6.39 -9.05
C PHE A 218 17.12 -7.52 -10.02
N PRO A 219 16.82 -7.20 -11.30
CA PRO A 219 16.17 -8.14 -12.22
C PRO A 219 17.02 -9.37 -12.57
N LYS A 220 18.33 -9.34 -12.32
CA LYS A 220 19.25 -10.48 -12.51
C LYS A 220 19.40 -11.34 -11.25
N ALA A 221 18.86 -10.90 -10.11
CA ALA A 221 18.98 -11.57 -8.84
C ALA A 221 18.00 -12.72 -8.70
N ARG A 222 18.34 -13.66 -7.83
CA ARG A 222 17.44 -14.76 -7.42
C ARG A 222 16.73 -14.37 -6.14
N PHE A 223 15.49 -14.81 -5.97
CA PHE A 223 14.73 -14.63 -4.72
C PHE A 223 14.15 -15.94 -4.22
N THR A 224 14.31 -16.22 -2.93
CA THR A 224 13.65 -17.35 -2.25
C THR A 224 12.95 -16.88 -0.99
N ALA A 225 11.68 -17.24 -0.84
CA ALA A 225 10.94 -16.95 0.37
C ALA A 225 11.40 -17.84 1.53
N HIS A 226 11.36 -17.34 2.77
CA HIS A 226 11.81 -18.10 3.95
C HIS A 226 11.16 -19.48 4.09
N ASP A 227 9.86 -19.58 3.81
CA ASP A 227 9.07 -20.81 3.86
C ASP A 227 9.45 -21.81 2.75
N ALA A 228 10.00 -21.32 1.64
CA ALA A 228 10.42 -22.10 0.48
C ALA A 228 11.91 -22.48 0.48
N LEU A 229 12.68 -22.13 1.52
CA LEU A 229 14.08 -22.52 1.63
C LEU A 229 14.21 -24.04 1.77
N PRO A 230 15.08 -24.71 1.00
CA PRO A 230 15.32 -26.14 1.15
C PRO A 230 16.00 -26.44 2.49
N ASP A 231 15.76 -27.64 3.02
CA ASP A 231 16.54 -28.16 4.13
C ASP A 231 17.81 -28.82 3.57
N LEU A 232 18.96 -28.22 3.84
CA LEU A 232 20.24 -28.65 3.30
C LEU A 232 21.13 -29.14 4.46
N PRO A 233 21.86 -30.26 4.28
CA PRO A 233 22.80 -30.75 5.30
C PRO A 233 23.85 -29.71 5.69
N ASP A 234 24.26 -28.86 4.75
CA ASP A 234 25.15 -27.73 4.98
C ASP A 234 24.47 -26.41 4.57
N PRO A 235 23.87 -25.68 5.53
CA PRO A 235 23.15 -24.44 5.22
C PRO A 235 24.07 -23.35 4.64
N PRO A 236 23.67 -22.66 3.56
CA PRO A 236 24.51 -21.63 2.98
C PRO A 236 24.72 -20.46 3.93
N ARG A 237 25.87 -19.81 3.78
CA ARG A 237 26.25 -18.62 4.53
C ARG A 237 25.59 -17.40 3.91
N ALA A 238 25.15 -16.46 4.74
CA ALA A 238 24.42 -15.30 4.28
C ALA A 238 24.70 -14.05 5.12
N HIS A 239 24.74 -12.91 4.42
CA HIS A 239 24.82 -11.59 5.05
C HIS A 239 23.44 -11.07 5.45
N LEU A 240 23.41 -10.21 6.46
CA LEU A 240 22.22 -9.45 6.80
C LEU A 240 22.19 -8.14 6.01
N VAL A 241 21.06 -7.84 5.35
CA VAL A 241 20.96 -6.67 4.45
C VAL A 241 21.24 -5.34 5.18
N ALA A 242 20.96 -5.22 6.48
CA ALA A 242 21.22 -3.96 7.20
C ALA A 242 22.71 -3.67 7.44
N ASP A 243 23.61 -4.66 7.33
CA ASP A 243 25.05 -4.44 7.50
C ASP A 243 25.64 -3.58 6.36
N PHE A 244 24.98 -3.58 5.20
CA PHE A 244 25.34 -2.75 4.06
C PHE A 244 25.20 -1.26 4.34
N VAL A 245 24.37 -0.85 5.31
CA VAL A 245 24.30 0.55 5.76
C VAL A 245 25.62 0.96 6.40
N GLY A 246 26.17 0.12 7.27
CA GLY A 246 27.42 0.40 7.98
C GLY A 246 28.62 0.46 7.04
N ARG A 247 28.68 -0.48 6.08
CA ARG A 247 29.70 -0.47 5.03
C ARG A 247 29.55 0.73 4.10
N GLY A 248 28.33 1.04 3.68
CA GLY A 248 28.00 2.24 2.91
C GLY A 248 28.45 3.52 3.61
N PHE A 249 28.15 3.65 4.91
CA PHE A 249 28.59 4.78 5.73
C PHE A 249 30.11 4.88 5.82
N ALA A 250 30.82 3.77 6.00
CA ALA A 250 32.28 3.77 6.05
C ALA A 250 32.91 4.34 4.76
N ARG A 251 32.27 4.12 3.60
CA ARG A 251 32.68 4.62 2.30
C ARG A 251 32.28 6.07 2.03
N THR A 252 31.05 6.46 2.37
CA THR A 252 30.46 7.75 1.94
C THR A 252 30.43 8.81 3.03
N GLY A 253 30.61 8.41 4.30
CA GLY A 253 30.38 9.27 5.47
C GLY A 253 28.90 9.64 5.69
N ARG A 254 27.97 9.04 4.94
CA ARG A 254 26.53 9.34 5.00
C ARG A 254 25.72 8.08 5.29
N VAL A 255 24.69 8.23 6.13
CA VAL A 255 23.73 7.15 6.42
C VAL A 255 22.78 6.96 5.25
N ALA A 256 22.43 8.01 4.51
CA ALA A 256 21.65 7.89 3.29
C ALA A 256 22.44 7.18 2.18
N ALA A 257 21.78 6.24 1.49
CA ALA A 257 22.30 5.72 0.24
C ALA A 257 22.24 6.80 -0.86
N PRO A 258 23.26 6.93 -1.72
CA PRO A 258 23.28 7.91 -2.81
C PRO A 258 22.48 7.46 -4.05
N VAL A 259 21.34 6.79 -3.85
CA VAL A 259 20.50 6.25 -4.93
C VAL A 259 19.01 6.38 -4.61
N THR A 260 18.21 6.49 -5.66
CA THR A 260 16.76 6.28 -5.63
C THR A 260 16.42 5.00 -6.40
N PHE A 261 15.22 4.48 -6.19
CA PHE A 261 14.73 3.33 -6.93
C PHE A 261 13.94 3.71 -8.18
N ASP A 262 13.18 4.80 -8.09
CA ASP A 262 12.29 5.30 -9.12
C ASP A 262 12.27 6.83 -9.12
N THR A 263 11.60 7.39 -10.12
CA THR A 263 11.29 8.81 -10.21
C THR A 263 9.78 9.04 -10.08
N PRO A 264 9.38 10.22 -9.59
CA PRO A 264 7.97 10.58 -9.55
C PRO A 264 7.47 10.84 -10.98
N LEU A 265 6.18 10.66 -11.20
CA LEU A 265 5.53 10.95 -12.48
C LEU A 265 4.20 11.66 -12.25
N ARG A 266 3.57 12.13 -13.33
CA ARG A 266 2.16 12.53 -13.30
C ARG A 266 1.42 12.00 -14.52
N HIS A 267 0.12 11.76 -14.35
CA HIS A 267 -0.79 11.48 -15.46
C HIS A 267 -1.34 12.80 -16.02
N GLY A 268 -1.55 12.85 -17.34
CA GLY A 268 -2.10 14.04 -17.99
C GLY A 268 -3.59 14.22 -17.65
N GLY A 269 -4.03 15.46 -17.48
CA GLY A 269 -5.44 15.79 -17.25
C GLY A 269 -5.97 15.53 -15.83
N GLU A 270 -5.18 14.92 -14.94
CA GLU A 270 -5.59 14.61 -13.57
C GLU A 270 -5.16 15.71 -12.56
N PRO A 271 -6.00 15.99 -11.55
CA PRO A 271 -5.60 16.87 -10.46
C PRO A 271 -4.56 16.19 -9.55
N PRO A 272 -3.75 16.97 -8.81
CA PRO A 272 -2.84 16.43 -7.80
C PRO A 272 -3.59 15.70 -6.68
N VAL A 273 -3.03 14.57 -6.25
CA VAL A 273 -3.53 13.76 -5.12
C VAL A 273 -2.39 13.55 -4.13
N TRP A 274 -2.69 13.61 -2.83
CA TRP A 274 -1.71 13.35 -1.76
C TRP A 274 -2.02 12.05 -1.04
N GLY A 275 -1.00 11.22 -0.81
CA GLY A 275 -1.13 10.01 -0.01
C GLY A 275 -1.19 10.35 1.47
N ILE A 276 -2.02 9.65 2.25
CA ILE A 276 -2.13 9.85 3.70
C ILE A 276 -1.98 8.55 4.48
N CYS A 277 -1.26 8.60 5.61
CA CYS A 277 -1.14 7.48 6.55
C CYS A 277 -1.02 8.02 7.99
N TRP A 278 -2.00 7.67 8.82
CA TRP A 278 -2.16 8.22 10.17
C TRP A 278 -1.72 7.25 11.28
N ARG A 279 -1.46 5.98 10.95
CA ARG A 279 -1.01 4.96 11.90
C ARG A 279 0.17 4.16 11.35
N GLY A 280 1.22 4.05 12.15
CA GLY A 280 2.41 3.25 11.87
C GLY A 280 2.80 2.35 13.04
N GLY A 281 3.92 1.65 12.87
CA GLY A 281 4.45 0.74 13.89
C GLY A 281 3.82 -0.67 13.87
N SER A 282 4.31 -1.52 14.75
CA SER A 282 3.83 -2.87 15.03
C SER A 282 3.60 -3.01 16.54
N GLY A 283 3.02 -4.12 17.03
CA GLY A 283 2.80 -4.32 18.47
C GLY A 283 4.07 -4.17 19.33
N GLN A 284 5.24 -4.47 18.76
CA GLN A 284 6.55 -4.30 19.42
C GLN A 284 7.16 -2.89 19.25
N ASN A 285 6.55 -2.03 18.41
CA ASN A 285 7.10 -0.75 17.95
C ASN A 285 6.12 0.40 18.18
N ARG A 286 6.09 0.92 19.42
CA ARG A 286 5.57 2.26 19.79
C ARG A 286 4.32 2.70 19.01
N ARG A 287 3.32 1.82 18.92
CA ARG A 287 2.11 2.05 18.11
C ARG A 287 1.38 3.32 18.54
N GLU A 288 1.33 3.59 19.85
CA GLU A 288 0.75 4.83 20.41
C GLU A 288 1.44 6.11 19.90
N GLU A 289 2.78 6.16 19.91
CA GLU A 289 3.51 7.36 19.48
C GLU A 289 3.30 7.65 17.98
N ARG A 290 3.18 6.58 17.16
CA ARG A 290 3.02 6.63 15.70
C ARG A 290 1.57 6.56 15.24
N HIS A 291 0.63 7.07 16.04
CA HIS A 291 -0.79 7.07 15.70
C HIS A 291 -1.43 8.45 15.91
N ILE A 292 -2.18 8.92 14.92
CA ILE A 292 -3.13 10.04 15.02
C ILE A 292 -4.51 9.46 14.70
N GLN A 293 -5.53 9.76 15.51
CA GLN A 293 -6.88 9.31 15.22
C GLN A 293 -7.36 9.91 13.89
N LEU A 294 -7.98 9.08 13.02
CA LEU A 294 -8.30 9.46 11.64
C LEU A 294 -9.09 10.77 11.51
N ARG A 295 -10.13 11.01 12.33
CA ARG A 295 -10.95 12.23 12.23
C ARG A 295 -10.12 13.48 12.55
N LEU A 296 -9.34 13.42 13.63
CA LEU A 296 -8.40 14.50 13.97
C LEU A 296 -7.37 14.72 12.86
N PHE A 297 -6.91 13.65 12.21
CA PHE A 297 -5.99 13.75 11.07
C PHE A 297 -6.65 14.44 9.87
N LEU A 298 -7.89 14.07 9.52
CA LEU A 298 -8.65 14.67 8.41
C LEU A 298 -9.00 16.14 8.64
N ASP A 299 -9.10 16.59 9.90
CA ASP A 299 -9.33 18.00 10.26
C ASP A 299 -8.10 18.89 10.03
N LEU A 300 -6.90 18.30 9.95
CA LEU A 300 -5.67 19.01 9.60
C LEU A 300 -5.50 19.21 8.09
N LEU A 301 -6.29 18.51 7.29
CA LEU A 301 -6.15 18.50 5.84
C LEU A 301 -6.95 19.62 5.17
N PRO A 302 -6.40 20.30 4.14
CA PRO A 302 -7.12 21.27 3.33
C PRO A 302 -8.43 20.74 2.73
N ARG A 303 -9.36 21.66 2.46
CA ARG A 303 -10.67 21.35 1.86
C ARG A 303 -10.62 21.24 0.33
N ASP A 304 -9.66 21.90 -0.31
CA ASP A 304 -9.48 21.99 -1.77
C ASP A 304 -8.50 20.94 -2.34
N ALA A 305 -8.17 19.90 -1.56
CA ALA A 305 -7.23 18.85 -1.95
C ALA A 305 -7.91 17.46 -2.05
N ARG A 306 -7.21 16.51 -2.68
CA ARG A 306 -7.62 15.11 -2.81
C ARG A 306 -6.63 14.20 -2.10
N PHE A 307 -7.11 13.19 -1.40
CA PHE A 307 -6.31 12.32 -0.57
C PHE A 307 -6.51 10.85 -0.90
N LEU A 308 -5.42 10.09 -0.98
CA LEU A 308 -5.43 8.64 -1.12
C LEU A 308 -5.01 7.99 0.19
N ALA A 309 -5.85 7.13 0.75
CA ALA A 309 -5.54 6.39 1.97
C ALA A 309 -4.48 5.31 1.69
N LEU A 310 -3.29 5.46 2.30
CA LEU A 310 -2.17 4.52 2.24
C LEU A 310 -2.02 3.75 3.57
N GLN A 311 -3.12 3.55 4.30
CA GLN A 311 -3.14 2.88 5.59
C GLN A 311 -3.27 1.36 5.41
N PHE A 312 -2.28 0.61 5.88
CA PHE A 312 -2.17 -0.84 5.64
C PHE A 312 -3.11 -1.70 6.49
N ASP A 313 -3.54 -1.19 7.64
CA ASP A 313 -4.44 -1.87 8.58
C ASP A 313 -5.79 -1.13 8.68
N LEU A 314 -6.34 -0.70 7.55
CA LEU A 314 -7.59 0.06 7.47
C LEU A 314 -8.78 -0.74 8.03
N THR A 315 -9.48 -0.19 9.03
CA THR A 315 -10.69 -0.81 9.59
C THR A 315 -11.94 -0.46 8.78
N GLU A 316 -13.03 -1.21 8.98
CA GLU A 316 -14.31 -0.92 8.31
C GLU A 316 -14.91 0.42 8.76
N GLU A 317 -14.72 0.81 10.03
CA GLU A 317 -15.11 2.13 10.52
C GLU A 317 -14.32 3.25 9.82
N GLU A 318 -13.00 3.09 9.70
CA GLU A 318 -12.13 4.04 9.01
C GLU A 318 -12.51 4.13 7.51
N ARG A 319 -12.83 2.99 6.87
CA ARG A 319 -13.35 2.93 5.50
C ARG A 319 -14.63 3.76 5.36
N ALA A 320 -15.60 3.58 6.26
CA ALA A 320 -16.86 4.32 6.22
C ALA A 320 -16.63 5.85 6.38
N ILE A 321 -15.71 6.25 7.26
CA ILE A 321 -15.32 7.67 7.43
C ILE A 321 -14.72 8.23 6.15
N LEU A 322 -13.81 7.51 5.50
CA LEU A 322 -13.15 7.96 4.27
C LEU A 322 -14.13 8.02 3.09
N LEU A 323 -15.03 7.06 2.93
CA LEU A 323 -16.05 7.07 1.88
C LEU A 323 -17.08 8.20 2.07
N ALA A 324 -17.28 8.66 3.30
CA ALA A 324 -18.14 9.81 3.59
C ALA A 324 -17.46 11.17 3.36
N ASP A 325 -16.12 11.22 3.24
CA ASP A 325 -15.36 12.44 2.97
C ASP A 325 -15.01 12.53 1.48
N ALA A 326 -15.67 13.44 0.75
CA ALA A 326 -15.49 13.61 -0.69
C ALA A 326 -14.05 13.97 -1.13
N ARG A 327 -13.16 14.32 -0.20
CA ARG A 327 -11.74 14.56 -0.48
C ARG A 327 -10.96 13.25 -0.58
N CYS A 328 -11.45 12.16 0.01
CA CYS A 328 -10.71 10.93 0.23
C CYS A 328 -11.05 9.84 -0.79
N MET A 329 -10.05 9.01 -1.07
CA MET A 329 -10.13 7.83 -1.91
C MET A 329 -9.45 6.65 -1.21
N ILE A 330 -9.97 5.45 -1.46
CA ILE A 330 -9.39 4.20 -0.97
C ILE A 330 -8.89 3.42 -2.20
N PRO A 331 -7.64 2.91 -2.20
CA PRO A 331 -7.15 2.04 -3.27
C PRO A 331 -8.10 0.87 -3.56
N LEU A 332 -8.26 0.53 -4.84
CA LEU A 332 -9.09 -0.60 -5.28
C LEU A 332 -8.33 -1.93 -5.30
N SER A 333 -7.07 -1.90 -4.89
CA SER A 333 -6.22 -3.07 -4.66
C SER A 333 -5.79 -3.10 -3.19
N ASP A 334 -5.60 -4.29 -2.63
CA ASP A 334 -5.03 -4.43 -1.29
C ASP A 334 -3.55 -4.01 -1.29
N ILE A 335 -3.24 -2.94 -0.57
CA ILE A 335 -1.89 -2.37 -0.49
C ILE A 335 -0.91 -3.27 0.28
N THR A 336 -1.39 -4.29 0.98
CA THR A 336 -0.56 -5.23 1.75
C THR A 336 -0.05 -6.41 0.93
N GLU A 337 -0.69 -6.73 -0.20
CA GLU A 337 -0.36 -7.89 -1.02
C GLU A 337 1.00 -7.75 -1.72
N ASP A 338 1.23 -6.61 -2.37
CA ASP A 338 2.38 -6.39 -3.24
C ASP A 338 2.95 -4.99 -3.04
N PRO A 339 4.14 -4.86 -2.41
CA PRO A 339 4.75 -3.57 -2.14
C PRO A 339 5.12 -2.81 -3.42
N VAL A 340 5.34 -3.49 -4.55
CA VAL A 340 5.60 -2.83 -5.83
C VAL A 340 4.35 -2.09 -6.31
N GLN A 341 3.16 -2.67 -6.12
CA GLN A 341 1.91 -2.02 -6.46
C GLN A 341 1.67 -0.77 -5.60
N THR A 342 2.00 -0.83 -4.31
CA THR A 342 1.93 0.35 -3.43
C THR A 342 2.90 1.45 -3.88
N ILE A 343 4.11 1.08 -4.32
CA ILE A 343 5.05 2.05 -4.91
C ILE A 343 4.48 2.68 -6.17
N ASP A 344 3.84 1.91 -7.05
CA ASP A 344 3.20 2.44 -8.26
C ASP A 344 1.97 3.31 -7.97
N MET A 345 1.33 3.14 -6.81
CA MET A 345 0.32 4.10 -6.32
C MET A 345 0.95 5.39 -5.79
N ILE A 346 2.16 5.34 -5.21
CA ILE A 346 2.84 6.48 -4.58
C ILE A 346 3.52 7.39 -5.62
N ARG A 347 4.17 6.82 -6.63
CA ARG A 347 4.89 7.56 -7.69
C ARG A 347 4.07 8.65 -8.40
N PRO A 348 2.77 8.47 -8.71
CA PRO A 348 1.95 9.52 -9.32
C PRO A 348 1.43 10.58 -8.33
N LEU A 349 1.64 10.44 -7.02
CA LEU A 349 1.10 11.38 -6.03
C LEU A 349 1.89 12.69 -6.01
N ALA A 350 1.20 13.80 -5.76
CA ALA A 350 1.84 15.11 -5.57
C ALA A 350 2.75 15.12 -4.33
N GLY A 351 2.38 14.37 -3.29
CA GLY A 351 3.22 14.06 -2.15
C GLY A 351 2.57 13.03 -1.22
N VAL A 352 3.27 12.66 -0.16
CA VAL A 352 2.77 11.76 0.90
C VAL A 352 2.85 12.47 2.25
N ILE A 353 1.79 12.42 3.04
CA ILE A 353 1.73 12.91 4.42
C ILE A 353 1.58 11.69 5.32
N SER A 354 2.58 11.41 6.15
CA SER A 354 2.59 10.15 6.89
C SER A 354 3.27 10.30 8.24
N VAL A 355 2.76 9.59 9.25
CA VAL A 355 3.54 9.17 10.43
C VAL A 355 4.66 8.22 10.02
N ASP A 356 5.69 8.03 10.85
CA ASP A 356 6.82 7.13 10.59
C ASP A 356 6.36 5.69 10.24
N SER A 357 6.48 5.34 8.95
CA SER A 357 5.97 4.10 8.36
C SER A 357 6.74 3.72 7.08
N ALA A 358 6.44 2.54 6.51
CA ALA A 358 7.03 2.11 5.24
C ALA A 358 6.76 3.09 4.08
N ASN A 359 5.68 3.88 4.14
CA ASN A 359 5.33 4.89 3.14
C ASN A 359 6.40 5.99 3.03
N TRP A 360 7.13 6.30 4.11
CA TRP A 360 8.25 7.26 4.08
C TRP A 360 9.34 6.79 3.15
N HIS A 361 9.73 5.52 3.32
CA HIS A 361 10.80 4.91 2.53
C HIS A 361 10.40 4.79 1.07
N MET A 362 9.16 4.38 0.78
CA MET A 362 8.65 4.32 -0.59
C MET A 362 8.60 5.69 -1.27
N ALA A 363 8.09 6.73 -0.59
CA ALA A 363 8.05 8.07 -1.13
C ALA A 363 9.47 8.64 -1.34
N GLY A 364 10.33 8.55 -0.33
CA GLY A 364 11.70 9.05 -0.36
C GLY A 364 12.57 8.39 -1.43
N LEU A 365 12.48 7.06 -1.58
CA LEU A 365 13.22 6.31 -2.60
C LEU A 365 12.63 6.48 -4.02
N CYS A 366 11.44 7.06 -4.15
CA CYS A 366 10.88 7.47 -5.44
C CYS A 366 11.02 8.98 -5.69
N ASN A 367 11.69 9.71 -4.79
CA ASN A 367 11.79 11.18 -4.81
C ASN A 367 10.41 11.89 -4.87
N VAL A 368 9.37 11.24 -4.34
CA VAL A 368 8.06 11.86 -4.13
C VAL A 368 8.16 12.73 -2.86
N PRO A 369 7.65 13.98 -2.86
CA PRO A 369 7.64 14.83 -1.68
C PRO A 369 6.99 14.13 -0.49
N LEU A 370 7.62 14.20 0.68
CA LEU A 370 7.15 13.56 1.90
C LEU A 370 7.01 14.58 3.03
N LEU A 371 5.80 14.81 3.54
CA LEU A 371 5.59 15.46 4.82
C LEU A 371 5.72 14.41 5.93
N ALA A 372 6.90 14.33 6.51
CA ALA A 372 7.29 13.35 7.50
C ALA A 372 6.85 13.81 8.91
N ILE A 373 5.76 13.24 9.41
CA ILE A 373 5.26 13.52 10.77
C ILE A 373 6.08 12.72 11.78
N MET A 374 7.08 13.37 12.37
CA MET A 374 8.01 12.76 13.30
C MET A 374 7.40 12.60 14.69
N ASN A 375 7.52 11.41 15.25
CA ASN A 375 7.15 11.15 16.64
C ASN A 375 8.27 11.58 17.59
N ARG A 376 7.90 11.87 18.86
CA ARG A 376 8.84 12.27 19.93
C ARG A 376 10.13 11.45 19.98
N THR A 377 10.03 10.13 19.81
CA THR A 377 11.19 9.25 19.77
C THR A 377 11.42 8.72 18.35
N ALA A 378 12.17 9.47 17.55
CA ALA A 378 12.57 9.12 16.18
C ALA A 378 13.13 7.68 16.02
N HIS A 379 13.25 7.16 14.81
CA HIS A 379 14.14 6.02 14.56
C HIS A 379 15.60 6.51 14.37
N TRP A 380 16.58 5.64 14.56
CA TRP A 380 18.00 6.03 14.43
C TRP A 380 18.37 6.46 13.01
N PHE A 381 17.62 6.03 11.99
CA PHE A 381 17.78 6.46 10.59
C PHE A 381 17.73 7.99 10.46
N TRP A 382 16.88 8.63 11.26
CA TRP A 382 16.57 10.07 11.17
C TRP A 382 17.54 10.93 11.99
N GLY A 383 18.46 10.30 12.71
CA GLY A 383 19.39 10.98 13.61
C GLY A 383 18.74 11.55 14.89
N PRO A 384 19.54 12.16 15.78
CA PRO A 384 19.09 12.67 17.07
C PRO A 384 18.11 13.85 16.96
N GLU A 385 18.14 14.61 15.87
CA GLU A 385 17.20 15.70 15.58
C GLU A 385 15.91 15.19 14.92
N GLY A 386 15.81 13.89 14.63
CA GLY A 386 14.62 13.28 14.05
C GLY A 386 14.27 13.84 12.68
N ARG A 387 15.26 14.07 11.81
CA ARG A 387 15.04 14.67 10.48
C ARG A 387 15.06 13.62 9.38
N ALA A 388 13.91 13.37 8.76
CA ALA A 388 13.79 12.47 7.61
C ALA A 388 14.64 12.92 6.42
N GLU A 389 14.90 14.23 6.30
CA GLU A 389 15.72 14.84 5.23
C GLU A 389 17.16 14.34 5.23
N SER A 390 17.65 13.84 6.37
CA SER A 390 18.97 13.23 6.48
C SER A 390 19.11 11.94 5.66
N ALA A 391 17.99 11.26 5.39
CA ALA A 391 17.89 10.04 4.59
C ALA A 391 17.25 10.30 3.21
N TYR A 392 16.26 11.19 3.17
CA TYR A 392 15.43 11.45 2.00
C TYR A 392 15.35 12.94 1.69
N PRO A 393 16.11 13.45 0.69
CA PRO A 393 16.10 14.86 0.34
C PRO A 393 14.72 15.43 -0.02
N SER A 394 13.78 14.60 -0.49
CA SER A 394 12.41 15.01 -0.80
C SER A 394 11.51 15.18 0.44
N ALA A 395 12.00 14.90 1.64
CA ALA A 395 11.23 15.01 2.86
C ALA A 395 11.17 16.44 3.41
N THR A 396 10.12 16.73 4.15
CA THR A 396 9.95 17.89 5.01
C THR A 396 9.47 17.37 6.35
N THR A 397 10.29 17.48 7.39
CA THR A 397 9.94 16.94 8.70
C THR A 397 9.14 17.94 9.52
N VAL A 398 8.05 17.47 10.12
CA VAL A 398 7.27 18.21 11.13
C VAL A 398 7.12 17.34 12.37
N ALA A 399 7.45 17.88 13.55
CA ALA A 399 7.20 17.19 14.81
C ALA A 399 5.70 17.10 15.07
N LYS A 400 5.21 15.92 15.46
CA LYS A 400 3.78 15.65 15.70
C LYS A 400 3.14 16.64 16.65
N GLU A 401 3.87 17.10 17.66
CA GLU A 401 3.43 18.07 18.68
C GLU A 401 3.18 19.48 18.11
N THR A 402 3.77 19.78 16.94
CA THR A 402 3.68 21.08 16.26
C THR A 402 2.89 21.01 14.95
N LEU A 403 2.33 19.84 14.63
CA LEU A 403 1.54 19.63 13.43
C LEU A 403 0.26 20.47 13.49
N ARG A 404 0.04 21.31 12.46
CA ARG A 404 -1.09 22.25 12.36
C ARG A 404 -1.59 22.32 10.93
N ALA A 405 -2.85 22.70 10.76
CA ALA A 405 -3.49 22.79 9.45
C ALA A 405 -2.82 23.80 8.50
N ASP A 406 -2.37 24.96 9.01
CA ASP A 406 -1.65 25.97 8.23
C ASP A 406 -0.34 25.42 7.64
N ARG A 407 0.43 24.67 8.44
CA ARG A 407 1.66 24.01 7.98
C ARG A 407 1.41 22.96 6.89
N VAL A 408 0.33 22.19 7.03
CA VAL A 408 -0.05 21.20 6.01
C VAL A 408 -0.49 21.90 4.72
N GLN A 409 -1.24 23.01 4.82
CA GLN A 409 -1.66 23.83 3.69
C GLN A 409 -0.49 24.43 2.92
N ASP A 410 0.49 25.02 3.62
CA ASP A 410 1.69 25.60 3.00
C ASP A 410 2.45 24.53 2.19
N TRP A 411 2.63 23.35 2.78
CA TRP A 411 3.31 22.24 2.12
C TRP A 411 2.52 21.65 0.94
N ILE A 412 1.19 21.56 1.04
CA ILE A 412 0.33 21.14 -0.09
C ILE A 412 0.42 22.13 -1.24
N THR A 413 0.46 23.43 -0.94
CA THR A 413 0.58 24.48 -1.97
C THR A 413 1.92 24.35 -2.70
N ALA A 414 3.03 24.22 -1.98
CA ALA A 414 4.35 24.04 -2.59
C ALA A 414 4.46 22.74 -3.43
N THR A 415 3.89 21.64 -2.95
CA THR A 415 3.94 20.35 -3.66
C THR A 415 2.97 20.26 -4.84
N ARG A 416 1.89 21.04 -4.84
CA ARG A 416 0.99 21.21 -5.99
C ARG A 416 1.72 21.84 -7.17
N ASP A 417 2.47 22.91 -6.95
CA ASP A 417 3.25 23.56 -8.00
C ASP A 417 4.34 22.62 -8.53
N ALA A 418 5.05 21.95 -7.62
CA ALA A 418 6.05 20.96 -7.99
C ALA A 418 5.46 19.77 -8.77
N PHE A 419 4.23 19.37 -8.49
CA PHE A 419 3.53 18.33 -9.24
C PHE A 419 3.23 18.76 -10.67
N HIS A 420 2.69 19.97 -10.87
CA HIS A 420 2.39 20.49 -12.21
C HIS A 420 3.65 20.67 -13.08
N ALA A 421 4.80 20.95 -12.46
CA ALA A 421 6.08 21.01 -13.13
C ALA A 421 6.64 19.63 -13.58
N ARG A 422 6.07 18.50 -13.12
CA ARG A 422 6.54 17.16 -13.52
C ARG A 422 6.21 16.88 -14.99
N PRO A 423 7.05 16.10 -15.69
CA PRO A 423 6.68 15.59 -17.00
C PRO A 423 5.48 14.65 -16.89
N VAL A 424 4.58 14.73 -17.89
CA VAL A 424 3.53 13.72 -18.06
C VAL A 424 4.19 12.40 -18.42
N ALA A 425 3.80 11.32 -17.75
CA ALA A 425 4.29 9.99 -18.05
C ALA A 425 3.99 9.63 -19.51
N ALA A 426 5.01 9.16 -20.24
CA ALA A 426 4.82 8.66 -21.58
C ALA A 426 3.91 7.42 -21.57
N ARG A 427 3.05 7.30 -22.58
CA ARG A 427 2.26 6.09 -22.79
C ARG A 427 3.20 4.98 -23.26
N VAL A 428 3.12 3.82 -22.63
CA VAL A 428 3.98 2.67 -22.95
C VAL A 428 3.32 1.85 -24.05
N GLU A 429 4.04 1.57 -25.14
CA GLU A 429 3.57 0.67 -26.19
C GLU A 429 3.50 -0.77 -25.69
N ALA A 430 2.39 -1.44 -25.97
CA ALA A 430 2.20 -2.84 -25.63
C ALA A 430 3.01 -3.75 -26.56
N ARG A 431 3.62 -4.80 -25.99
CA ARG A 431 4.42 -5.78 -26.73
C ARG A 431 3.62 -6.99 -27.19
N GLU A 432 2.59 -7.35 -26.43
CA GLU A 432 1.78 -8.56 -26.68
C GLU A 432 0.37 -8.19 -27.18
N MET A 433 -0.24 -9.06 -27.99
CA MET A 433 -1.62 -8.89 -28.48
C MET A 433 -2.63 -8.84 -27.32
N SER A 434 -2.39 -9.64 -26.27
CA SER A 434 -3.18 -9.67 -25.04
C SER A 434 -3.27 -8.30 -24.33
N GLN A 435 -2.37 -7.37 -24.63
CA GLN A 435 -2.29 -6.04 -24.05
C GLN A 435 -2.90 -4.94 -24.93
N LYS A 436 -3.46 -5.28 -26.09
CA LYS A 436 -4.07 -4.35 -27.06
C LYS A 436 -5.57 -4.61 -27.24
N PRO A 437 -6.39 -4.52 -26.18
CA PRO A 437 -7.81 -4.78 -26.30
C PRO A 437 -8.54 -3.75 -27.16
N VAL A 438 -9.69 -4.16 -27.69
CA VAL A 438 -10.72 -3.25 -28.19
C VAL A 438 -11.75 -3.00 -27.08
N PHE A 439 -11.83 -1.77 -26.57
CA PHE A 439 -12.83 -1.36 -25.59
C PHE A 439 -13.97 -0.62 -26.26
N VAL A 440 -15.16 -1.19 -26.26
CA VAL A 440 -16.36 -0.57 -26.83
C VAL A 440 -17.19 0.06 -25.71
N THR A 441 -17.43 1.37 -25.79
CA THR A 441 -18.22 2.11 -24.81
C THR A 441 -19.06 3.20 -25.48
N GLY A 442 -19.77 3.98 -24.67
CA GLY A 442 -20.69 5.01 -25.10
C GLY A 442 -21.83 5.16 -24.09
N LEU A 443 -22.79 6.03 -24.39
CA LEU A 443 -24.01 6.14 -23.59
C LEU A 443 -24.72 4.79 -23.52
N PRO A 444 -25.30 4.39 -22.36
CA PRO A 444 -26.24 3.29 -22.35
C PRO A 444 -27.33 3.52 -23.41
N ARG A 445 -27.68 2.46 -24.15
CA ARG A 445 -28.69 2.49 -25.24
C ARG A 445 -28.25 3.21 -26.53
N SER A 446 -26.96 3.50 -26.70
CA SER A 446 -26.36 3.99 -27.97
C SER A 446 -26.11 2.91 -29.02
N ALA A 447 -26.69 1.71 -28.88
CA ALA A 447 -26.48 0.56 -29.76
C ALA A 447 -25.04 -0.02 -29.79
N THR A 448 -24.30 0.10 -28.68
CA THR A 448 -22.98 -0.53 -28.49
C THR A 448 -22.94 -2.04 -28.78
N SER A 449 -24.05 -2.75 -28.55
CA SER A 449 -24.16 -4.19 -28.82
C SER A 449 -24.12 -4.53 -30.32
N MET A 450 -24.62 -3.65 -31.19
CA MET A 450 -24.54 -3.85 -32.64
C MET A 450 -23.09 -3.76 -33.12
N THR A 451 -22.37 -2.71 -32.72
CA THR A 451 -20.94 -2.55 -32.99
C THR A 451 -20.15 -3.76 -32.49
N MET A 452 -20.40 -4.22 -31.26
CA MET A 452 -19.70 -5.38 -30.71
C MET A 452 -20.00 -6.68 -31.45
N ARG A 453 -21.23 -6.87 -31.93
CA ARG A 453 -21.61 -8.02 -32.75
C ARG A 453 -20.86 -8.05 -34.07
N VAL A 454 -20.74 -6.89 -34.73
CA VAL A 454 -19.97 -6.73 -35.97
C VAL A 454 -18.50 -7.14 -35.73
N LEU A 455 -17.86 -6.62 -34.68
CA LEU A 455 -16.47 -6.96 -34.36
C LEU A 455 -16.28 -8.46 -34.08
N LYS A 456 -17.23 -9.08 -33.35
CA LYS A 456 -17.21 -10.53 -33.11
C LYS A 456 -17.29 -11.32 -34.42
N ALA A 457 -18.14 -10.92 -35.37
CA ALA A 457 -18.27 -11.59 -36.66
C ALA A 457 -16.99 -11.49 -37.52
N GLN A 458 -16.15 -10.47 -37.28
CA GLN A 458 -14.83 -10.33 -37.88
C GLN A 458 -13.72 -11.07 -37.10
N GLY A 459 -14.03 -11.74 -36.00
CA GLY A 459 -13.06 -12.57 -35.27
C GLY A 459 -12.53 -11.98 -33.96
N LEU A 460 -13.11 -10.89 -33.45
CA LEU A 460 -12.78 -10.38 -32.11
C LEU A 460 -13.20 -11.40 -31.03
N TRP A 461 -12.26 -11.80 -30.18
CA TRP A 461 -12.52 -12.71 -29.07
C TRP A 461 -13.20 -11.98 -27.90
N LEU A 462 -14.29 -12.55 -27.36
CA LEU A 462 -15.12 -11.91 -26.31
C LEU A 462 -15.33 -12.74 -25.03
N GLY A 463 -14.92 -14.01 -25.00
CA GLY A 463 -15.26 -14.93 -23.91
C GLY A 463 -16.76 -15.25 -23.82
N GLU A 464 -17.23 -15.61 -22.62
CA GLU A 464 -18.65 -15.89 -22.37
C GLU A 464 -19.44 -14.58 -22.27
N THR A 465 -20.31 -14.33 -23.26
CA THR A 465 -21.11 -13.11 -23.31
C THR A 465 -22.54 -13.30 -22.83
N ILE A 466 -23.11 -12.25 -22.25
CA ILE A 466 -24.50 -12.23 -21.80
C ILE A 466 -25.47 -12.41 -22.99
N PRO A 467 -26.37 -13.41 -22.93
CA PRO A 467 -27.29 -13.74 -24.02
C PRO A 467 -28.40 -12.69 -24.18
N GLY A 468 -29.14 -12.79 -25.28
CA GLY A 468 -30.26 -11.89 -25.58
C GLY A 468 -31.46 -12.07 -24.66
N ASN A 469 -32.28 -11.04 -24.60
CA ASN A 469 -33.59 -11.05 -23.94
C ASN A 469 -34.60 -10.29 -24.84
N PRO A 470 -35.91 -10.22 -24.50
CA PRO A 470 -36.90 -9.54 -25.35
C PRO A 470 -36.55 -8.08 -25.70
N GLU A 471 -35.80 -7.38 -24.84
CA GLU A 471 -35.38 -5.98 -25.07
C GLU A 471 -34.13 -5.85 -25.96
N ASN A 472 -33.38 -6.94 -26.11
CA ASN A 472 -32.23 -7.04 -27.00
C ASN A 472 -32.06 -8.51 -27.46
N PRO A 473 -32.86 -8.96 -28.43
CA PRO A 473 -32.93 -10.38 -28.80
C PRO A 473 -31.61 -10.95 -29.33
N GLN A 474 -30.77 -10.09 -29.91
CA GLN A 474 -29.51 -10.47 -30.55
C GLN A 474 -28.37 -10.67 -29.54
N GLY A 475 -28.56 -10.34 -28.27
CA GLY A 475 -27.53 -10.48 -27.24
C GLY A 475 -26.86 -9.17 -26.85
N TYR A 476 -26.34 -9.12 -25.61
CA TYR A 476 -25.67 -7.95 -25.10
C TYR A 476 -24.20 -7.90 -25.50
N PHE A 477 -23.54 -9.05 -25.72
CA PHE A 477 -22.11 -9.14 -26.07
C PHE A 477 -21.18 -8.50 -25.01
N GLU A 478 -21.63 -8.44 -23.75
CA GLU A 478 -20.81 -8.05 -22.59
C GLU A 478 -20.25 -9.33 -21.96
N SER A 479 -18.96 -9.37 -21.64
CA SER A 479 -18.39 -10.48 -20.84
C SER A 479 -19.03 -10.46 -19.45
N ARG A 480 -19.63 -11.59 -19.04
CA ARG A 480 -20.24 -11.71 -17.71
C ARG A 480 -19.18 -11.59 -16.62
N ALA A 481 -18.06 -12.29 -16.77
CA ALA A 481 -16.98 -12.31 -15.80
C ALA A 481 -16.37 -10.90 -15.59
N MET A 482 -16.12 -10.15 -16.66
CA MET A 482 -15.59 -8.78 -16.55
C MET A 482 -16.63 -7.81 -15.99
N ARG A 483 -17.89 -7.88 -16.44
CA ARG A 483 -18.95 -6.99 -15.94
C ARG A 483 -19.20 -7.20 -14.45
N ASP A 484 -19.41 -8.44 -14.04
CA ASP A 484 -19.84 -8.77 -12.68
C ASP A 484 -18.67 -8.88 -11.71
N GLY A 485 -17.54 -9.43 -12.14
CA GLY A 485 -16.36 -9.60 -11.29
C GLY A 485 -15.45 -8.37 -11.20
N ILE A 486 -15.39 -7.54 -12.24
CA ILE A 486 -14.45 -6.40 -12.31
C ILE A 486 -15.21 -5.07 -12.26
N VAL A 487 -16.02 -4.76 -13.27
CA VAL A 487 -16.64 -3.42 -13.41
C VAL A 487 -17.53 -3.08 -12.21
N LYS A 488 -18.43 -3.98 -11.80
CA LYS A 488 -19.31 -3.76 -10.64
C LYS A 488 -18.52 -3.65 -9.35
N THR A 489 -17.48 -4.47 -9.16
CA THR A 489 -16.62 -4.47 -7.97
C THR A 489 -15.85 -3.16 -7.85
N LEU A 490 -15.27 -2.65 -8.95
CA LEU A 490 -14.56 -1.37 -8.96
C LEU A 490 -15.50 -0.21 -8.59
N LEU A 491 -16.69 -0.16 -9.18
CA LEU A 491 -17.69 0.88 -8.85
C LEU A 491 -18.14 0.80 -7.39
N ALA A 492 -18.44 -0.40 -6.89
CA ALA A 492 -18.80 -0.60 -5.49
C ALA A 492 -17.68 -0.17 -4.54
N GLY A 493 -16.42 -0.49 -4.87
CA GLY A 493 -15.24 -0.09 -4.08
C GLY A 493 -15.03 1.43 -4.01
N MET A 494 -15.54 2.18 -5.00
CA MET A 494 -15.56 3.65 -5.00
C MET A 494 -16.76 4.24 -4.23
N GLY A 495 -17.65 3.42 -3.69
CA GLY A 495 -18.95 3.87 -3.14
C GLY A 495 -19.95 4.32 -4.21
N ALA A 496 -19.71 4.00 -5.48
CA ALA A 496 -20.60 4.32 -6.60
C ALA A 496 -21.63 3.22 -6.81
N ASP A 497 -22.68 3.52 -7.57
CA ASP A 497 -23.68 2.54 -7.99
C ASP A 497 -23.04 1.52 -8.95
N PRO A 498 -23.03 0.22 -8.64
CA PRO A 498 -22.48 -0.81 -9.53
C PRO A 498 -23.20 -0.90 -10.88
N LEU A 499 -24.43 -0.39 -10.95
CA LEU A 499 -25.21 -0.29 -12.18
C LEU A 499 -24.88 0.95 -13.01
N GLY A 500 -24.14 1.91 -12.44
CA GLY A 500 -23.69 3.11 -13.12
C GLY A 500 -24.82 4.11 -13.44
N VAL A 501 -25.89 4.14 -12.62
CA VAL A 501 -27.07 4.99 -12.87
C VAL A 501 -27.27 6.04 -11.78
N ARG A 502 -27.34 5.65 -10.50
CA ARG A 502 -27.79 6.53 -9.40
C ARG A 502 -26.68 7.41 -8.81
N SER A 503 -25.53 6.81 -8.54
CA SER A 503 -24.34 7.48 -7.99
C SER A 503 -23.16 7.14 -8.88
N LEU A 504 -22.57 8.17 -9.51
CA LEU A 504 -21.44 8.00 -10.43
C LEU A 504 -20.13 8.27 -9.68
N PRO A 505 -19.03 7.57 -10.01
CA PRO A 505 -17.73 7.87 -9.43
C PRO A 505 -17.27 9.27 -9.85
N SER A 506 -16.30 9.85 -9.14
CA SER A 506 -15.76 11.16 -9.50
C SER A 506 -15.24 11.16 -10.94
N TRP A 507 -15.45 12.27 -11.65
CA TRP A 507 -15.07 12.41 -13.05
C TRP A 507 -13.62 12.89 -13.23
N ASP A 508 -13.04 13.53 -12.22
CA ASP A 508 -11.73 14.18 -12.25
C ASP A 508 -10.57 13.22 -11.91
N VAL A 509 -10.76 12.37 -10.91
CA VAL A 509 -9.74 11.40 -10.46
C VAL A 509 -10.38 10.14 -9.88
N GLN A 510 -9.73 9.00 -10.09
CA GLN A 510 -10.19 7.69 -9.62
C GLN A 510 -9.15 7.03 -8.72
N PRO A 511 -9.57 6.28 -7.68
CA PRO A 511 -8.66 5.50 -6.85
C PRO A 511 -7.89 4.48 -7.69
N PRO A 512 -6.58 4.32 -7.46
CA PRO A 512 -5.75 3.45 -8.28
C PRO A 512 -6.09 1.97 -8.09
N CYS A 513 -5.91 1.20 -9.17
CA CYS A 513 -6.02 -0.26 -9.21
C CYS A 513 -4.87 -0.87 -10.03
N PRO A 514 -3.61 -0.84 -9.53
CA PRO A 514 -2.45 -1.36 -10.27
C PRO A 514 -2.55 -2.86 -10.58
N SER A 515 -3.43 -3.60 -9.89
CA SER A 515 -3.70 -5.02 -10.17
C SER A 515 -4.68 -5.27 -11.32
N LEU A 516 -5.31 -4.23 -11.90
CA LEU A 516 -6.41 -4.40 -12.86
C LEU A 516 -6.02 -5.23 -14.09
N ASN A 517 -4.84 -5.00 -14.67
CA ASN A 517 -4.37 -5.77 -15.83
C ASN A 517 -4.24 -7.27 -15.52
N ARG A 518 -3.72 -7.61 -14.33
CA ARG A 518 -3.54 -8.98 -13.85
C ARG A 518 -4.87 -9.65 -13.57
N GLN A 519 -5.82 -8.92 -12.99
CA GLN A 519 -7.19 -9.41 -12.77
C GLN A 519 -7.88 -9.73 -14.10
N ILE A 520 -7.78 -8.85 -15.10
CA ILE A 520 -8.32 -9.09 -16.45
C ILE A 520 -7.62 -10.27 -17.12
N ALA A 521 -6.29 -10.34 -17.07
CA ALA A 521 -5.53 -11.46 -17.63
C ALA A 521 -5.92 -12.81 -17.00
N ALA A 522 -6.21 -12.84 -15.70
CA ALA A 522 -6.70 -14.04 -15.02
C ALA A 522 -8.08 -14.47 -15.54
N VAL A 523 -9.00 -13.52 -15.75
CA VAL A 523 -10.32 -13.78 -16.35
C VAL A 523 -10.16 -14.33 -17.77
N LEU A 524 -9.39 -13.66 -18.63
CA LEU A 524 -9.13 -14.10 -20.01
C LEU A 524 -8.61 -15.54 -20.05
N LYS A 525 -7.61 -15.85 -19.22
CA LYS A 525 -7.03 -17.19 -19.12
C LYS A 525 -8.06 -18.21 -18.65
N SER A 526 -8.92 -17.87 -17.69
CA SER A 526 -9.95 -18.77 -17.18
C SER A 526 -11.04 -19.10 -18.21
N GLU A 527 -11.27 -18.19 -19.16
CA GLU A 527 -12.21 -18.37 -20.28
C GLU A 527 -11.55 -18.97 -21.53
N GLY A 528 -10.28 -19.40 -21.44
CA GLY A 528 -9.59 -20.12 -22.52
C GLY A 528 -8.96 -19.21 -23.59
N TYR A 529 -8.73 -17.93 -23.31
CA TYR A 529 -7.99 -17.06 -24.22
C TYR A 529 -6.52 -17.51 -24.32
N ASP A 530 -6.05 -17.76 -25.54
CA ASP A 530 -4.72 -18.29 -25.83
C ASP A 530 -3.69 -17.20 -26.18
N GLY A 531 -4.10 -15.92 -26.24
CA GLY A 531 -3.23 -14.79 -26.55
C GLY A 531 -3.00 -14.54 -28.04
N THR A 532 -3.63 -15.30 -28.95
CA THR A 532 -3.35 -15.23 -30.39
C THR A 532 -4.28 -14.29 -31.15
N ALA A 533 -5.57 -14.27 -30.81
CA ALA A 533 -6.56 -13.41 -31.45
C ALA A 533 -6.67 -12.04 -30.77
N PRO A 534 -7.03 -10.96 -31.48
CA PRO A 534 -7.48 -9.73 -30.84
C PRO A 534 -8.67 -10.01 -29.92
N TRP A 535 -8.69 -9.39 -28.74
CA TRP A 535 -9.78 -9.51 -27.79
C TRP A 535 -10.41 -8.16 -27.49
N GLY A 536 -11.65 -8.16 -27.03
CA GLY A 536 -12.29 -6.91 -26.64
C GLY A 536 -13.35 -7.08 -25.57
N PHE A 537 -13.70 -5.94 -24.97
CA PHE A 537 -14.71 -5.87 -23.94
C PHE A 537 -15.62 -4.67 -24.18
N LYS A 538 -16.93 -4.92 -24.10
CA LYS A 538 -17.95 -3.89 -24.23
C LYS A 538 -18.65 -3.74 -22.89
N ASP A 539 -18.72 -2.51 -22.40
CA ASP A 539 -19.63 -2.10 -21.33
C ASP A 539 -19.81 -0.57 -21.37
N PRO A 540 -21.04 -0.03 -21.35
CA PRO A 540 -21.26 1.41 -21.20
C PRO A 540 -20.56 2.01 -19.96
N LYS A 541 -20.45 1.24 -18.87
CA LYS A 541 -19.79 1.64 -17.62
C LYS A 541 -18.26 1.76 -17.75
N LEU A 542 -17.66 1.29 -18.86
CA LEU A 542 -16.27 1.67 -19.17
C LEU A 542 -16.12 3.19 -19.29
N THR A 543 -17.16 3.92 -19.70
CA THR A 543 -17.17 5.40 -19.65
C THR A 543 -16.93 5.94 -18.24
N LEU A 544 -17.37 5.21 -17.20
CA LEU A 544 -17.17 5.61 -15.81
C LEU A 544 -15.80 5.20 -15.25
N LEU A 545 -15.12 4.24 -15.89
CA LEU A 545 -13.88 3.62 -15.40
C LEU A 545 -12.70 3.79 -16.36
N TRP A 546 -12.87 4.57 -17.43
CA TRP A 546 -11.90 4.66 -18.52
C TRP A 546 -10.48 5.01 -18.04
N PRO A 547 -10.24 5.88 -17.03
CA PRO A 547 -8.88 6.16 -16.58
C PRO A 547 -8.16 4.92 -16.04
N LEU A 548 -8.88 4.02 -15.36
CA LEU A 548 -8.28 2.78 -14.84
C LEU A 548 -7.95 1.79 -15.94
N PHE A 549 -8.87 1.61 -16.88
CA PHE A 549 -8.67 0.70 -18.02
C PHE A 549 -7.58 1.22 -18.97
N ASP A 550 -7.51 2.53 -19.18
CA ASP A 550 -6.49 3.17 -20.01
C ASP A 550 -5.09 3.04 -19.40
N ARG A 551 -4.96 3.18 -18.06
CA ARG A 551 -3.69 2.92 -17.37
C ARG A 551 -3.30 1.44 -17.41
N ALA A 552 -4.27 0.53 -17.34
CA ALA A 552 -4.03 -0.91 -17.40
C ALA A 552 -3.65 -1.38 -18.82
N PHE A 553 -4.18 -0.73 -19.85
CA PHE A 553 -3.99 -1.05 -21.26
C PHE A 553 -3.76 0.23 -22.09
N PRO A 554 -2.55 0.82 -22.02
CA PRO A 554 -2.26 2.11 -22.65
C PRO A 554 -2.29 2.11 -24.19
N ASP A 555 -2.21 0.93 -24.82
CA ASP A 555 -2.30 0.75 -26.28
C ASP A 555 -3.64 0.13 -26.72
N ALA A 556 -4.67 0.22 -25.85
CA ALA A 556 -6.03 -0.20 -26.20
C ALA A 556 -6.64 0.71 -27.28
N THR A 557 -7.46 0.12 -28.15
CA THR A 557 -8.31 0.85 -29.09
C THR A 557 -9.67 1.08 -28.44
N TRP A 558 -10.00 2.34 -28.18
CA TRP A 558 -11.29 2.75 -27.63
C TRP A 558 -12.28 3.08 -28.74
N VAL A 559 -13.45 2.43 -28.71
CA VAL A 559 -14.54 2.68 -29.65
C VAL A 559 -15.67 3.38 -28.90
N ILE A 560 -15.90 4.66 -29.21
CA ILE A 560 -17.01 5.43 -28.66
C ILE A 560 -18.19 5.38 -29.64
N VAL A 561 -19.22 4.62 -29.27
CA VAL A 561 -20.43 4.51 -30.07
C VAL A 561 -21.38 5.65 -29.77
N ARG A 562 -21.81 6.35 -30.81
CA ARG A 562 -22.69 7.51 -30.78
C ARG A 562 -24.03 7.20 -31.42
N ARG A 563 -25.06 7.85 -30.90
CA ARG A 563 -26.43 7.79 -31.40
C ARG A 563 -27.10 9.13 -31.10
N ASP A 564 -28.07 9.49 -31.93
CA ASP A 564 -28.94 10.65 -31.68
C ASP A 564 -29.44 10.68 -30.22
N ARG A 565 -29.31 11.84 -29.58
CA ARG A 565 -29.57 12.00 -28.15
C ARG A 565 -31.03 11.73 -27.81
N ASN A 566 -31.96 12.19 -28.64
CA ASN A 566 -33.39 12.02 -28.39
C ASN A 566 -33.75 10.54 -28.47
N GLN A 567 -33.22 9.81 -29.45
CA GLN A 567 -33.40 8.36 -29.53
C GLN A 567 -32.81 7.60 -28.33
N VAL A 568 -31.67 8.05 -27.79
CA VAL A 568 -31.09 7.46 -26.56
C VAL A 568 -32.01 7.68 -25.38
N ILE A 569 -32.47 8.91 -25.14
CA ILE A 569 -33.37 9.26 -24.03
C ILE A 569 -34.69 8.49 -24.15
N ASP A 570 -35.29 8.47 -25.33
CA ASP A 570 -36.49 7.68 -25.63
C ASP A 570 -36.30 6.20 -25.30
N SER A 571 -35.14 5.63 -25.64
CA SER A 571 -34.83 4.25 -25.30
C SER A 571 -34.65 4.05 -23.79
N LEU A 572 -34.04 5.00 -23.08
CA LEU A 572 -33.88 4.95 -21.61
C LEU A 572 -35.25 4.94 -20.92
N CYS A 573 -36.17 5.81 -21.34
CA CYS A 573 -37.52 5.89 -20.77
C CYS A 573 -38.36 4.62 -20.96
N ARG A 574 -38.09 3.83 -22.01
CA ARG A 574 -38.86 2.61 -22.34
C ARG A 574 -38.25 1.30 -21.85
N THR A 575 -36.94 1.25 -21.64
CA THR A 575 -36.25 -0.01 -21.26
C THR A 575 -36.56 -0.35 -19.81
N SER A 576 -37.11 -1.52 -19.52
CA SER A 576 -37.64 -1.89 -18.20
C SER A 576 -36.63 -1.70 -17.06
N PHE A 577 -35.36 -2.02 -17.28
CA PHE A 577 -34.29 -1.80 -16.30
C PHE A 577 -34.09 -0.31 -15.98
N MET A 578 -34.09 0.54 -16.99
CA MET A 578 -33.85 1.99 -16.85
C MET A 578 -35.11 2.71 -16.38
N ALA A 579 -36.28 2.38 -16.93
CA ALA A 579 -37.58 2.96 -16.59
C ALA A 579 -37.94 2.83 -15.11
N ARG A 580 -37.37 1.84 -14.38
CA ARG A 580 -37.47 1.72 -12.91
C ARG A 580 -36.85 2.89 -12.16
N HIS A 581 -35.92 3.62 -12.78
CA HIS A 581 -35.33 4.83 -12.21
C HIS A 581 -36.16 6.07 -12.58
N SER A 582 -36.51 6.20 -13.85
CA SER A 582 -37.39 7.26 -14.34
C SER A 582 -37.87 6.99 -15.77
N THR A 583 -39.10 7.39 -16.07
CA THR A 583 -39.66 7.46 -17.43
C THR A 583 -39.63 8.88 -18.01
N SER A 584 -39.09 9.86 -17.27
CA SER A 584 -39.03 11.26 -17.69
C SER A 584 -37.75 11.56 -18.50
N PRO A 585 -37.86 12.16 -19.70
CA PRO A 585 -36.71 12.67 -20.46
C PRO A 585 -35.82 13.62 -19.66
N ASP A 586 -36.39 14.50 -18.85
CA ASP A 586 -35.66 15.52 -18.07
C ASP A 586 -34.76 14.89 -17.01
N TYR A 587 -35.13 13.73 -16.49
CA TYR A 587 -34.28 12.96 -15.58
C TYR A 587 -33.02 12.42 -16.29
N TRP A 588 -33.17 11.97 -17.55
CA TRP A 588 -32.08 11.36 -18.31
C TRP A 588 -31.14 12.36 -18.98
N ALA A 589 -31.59 13.60 -19.21
CA ALA A 589 -30.74 14.61 -19.85
C ALA A 589 -29.44 14.91 -19.05
N PRO A 590 -29.46 15.17 -17.72
CA PRO A 590 -28.24 15.31 -16.92
C PRO A 590 -27.40 14.03 -16.85
N PHE A 591 -28.04 12.86 -16.81
CA PHE A 591 -27.36 11.57 -16.84
C PHE A 591 -26.51 11.41 -18.11
N CYS A 592 -27.11 11.68 -19.27
CA CYS A 592 -26.40 11.63 -20.54
C CYS A 592 -25.28 12.69 -20.60
N ALA A 593 -25.52 13.91 -20.10
CA ALA A 593 -24.49 14.94 -20.04
C ALA A 593 -23.28 14.53 -19.17
N ALA A 594 -23.52 13.83 -18.06
CA ALA A 594 -22.46 13.34 -17.19
C ALA A 594 -21.59 12.25 -17.86
N TYR A 595 -22.18 11.38 -18.68
CA TYR A 595 -21.44 10.41 -19.48
C TYR A 595 -20.66 11.08 -20.61
N ASP A 596 -21.30 11.99 -21.36
CA ASP A 596 -20.66 12.71 -22.46
C ASP A 596 -19.46 13.53 -21.98
N HIS A 597 -19.55 14.13 -20.80
CA HIS A 597 -18.41 14.80 -20.19
C HIS A 597 -17.20 13.85 -20.04
N ARG A 598 -17.42 12.63 -19.53
CA ARG A 598 -16.34 11.63 -19.36
C ARG A 598 -15.83 11.09 -20.69
N LEU A 599 -16.70 10.89 -21.67
CA LEU A 599 -16.30 10.53 -23.03
C LEU A 599 -15.40 11.62 -23.65
N SER A 600 -15.73 12.90 -23.43
CA SER A 600 -14.88 14.01 -23.90
C SER A 600 -13.50 14.06 -23.21
N LEU A 601 -13.39 13.54 -21.98
CA LEU A 601 -12.10 13.43 -21.29
C LEU A 601 -11.28 12.28 -21.89
N LEU A 602 -11.92 11.14 -22.18
CA LEU A 602 -11.26 10.03 -22.88
C LEU A 602 -10.73 10.46 -24.25
N GLU A 603 -11.50 11.22 -25.03
CA GLU A 603 -11.05 11.75 -26.34
C GLU A 603 -9.83 12.68 -26.23
N ARG A 604 -9.73 13.44 -25.14
CA ARG A 604 -8.62 14.38 -24.89
C ARG A 604 -7.45 13.75 -24.11
N SER A 605 -7.55 12.47 -23.74
CA SER A 605 -6.57 11.78 -22.90
C SER A 605 -5.28 11.39 -23.63
N GLY A 606 -5.30 11.39 -24.96
CA GLY A 606 -4.24 10.83 -25.81
C GLY A 606 -4.35 9.31 -26.01
N ALA A 607 -5.41 8.67 -25.55
CA ALA A 607 -5.75 7.30 -25.93
C ALA A 607 -6.13 7.22 -27.42
N ARG A 608 -5.98 6.03 -28.02
CA ARG A 608 -6.46 5.77 -29.40
C ARG A 608 -7.98 5.63 -29.37
N VAL A 609 -8.70 6.65 -29.80
CA VAL A 609 -10.17 6.70 -29.78
C VAL A 609 -10.72 6.80 -31.20
N ILE A 610 -11.68 5.94 -31.53
CA ILE A 610 -12.40 5.92 -32.81
C ILE A 610 -13.89 6.06 -32.53
N GLY A 611 -14.55 7.01 -33.21
CA GLY A 611 -15.99 7.25 -33.07
C GLY A 611 -16.80 6.44 -34.07
N VAL A 612 -17.87 5.78 -33.63
CA VAL A 612 -18.79 5.04 -34.49
C VAL A 612 -20.21 5.58 -34.33
N ASP A 613 -20.79 6.14 -35.38
CA ASP A 613 -22.20 6.50 -35.43
C ASP A 613 -23.05 5.24 -35.72
N SER A 614 -23.79 4.81 -34.71
CA SER A 614 -24.65 3.62 -34.83
C SER A 614 -25.74 3.77 -35.90
N GLY A 615 -26.22 4.99 -36.16
CA GLY A 615 -27.19 5.26 -37.20
C GLY A 615 -26.60 5.07 -38.60
N ALA A 616 -25.40 5.61 -38.85
CA ALA A 616 -24.67 5.45 -40.11
C ALA A 616 -24.33 3.97 -40.35
N LEU A 617 -23.79 3.29 -39.35
CA LEU A 617 -23.48 1.85 -39.42
C LEU A 617 -24.73 1.01 -39.74
N SER A 618 -25.88 1.32 -39.12
CA SER A 618 -27.14 0.62 -39.43
C SER A 618 -27.65 0.84 -40.86
N ARG A 619 -27.24 1.94 -41.50
CA ARG A 619 -27.57 2.25 -42.91
C ARG A 619 -26.57 1.66 -43.90
N GLY A 620 -25.52 1.00 -43.43
CA GLY A 620 -24.49 0.37 -44.25
C GLY A 620 -23.28 1.25 -44.53
N ASP A 621 -23.11 2.39 -43.85
CA ASP A 621 -21.84 3.13 -43.87
C ASP A 621 -20.80 2.36 -43.05
N LEU A 622 -19.80 1.80 -43.74
CA LEU A 622 -18.79 0.94 -43.14
C LEU A 622 -17.48 1.68 -42.86
N THR A 623 -17.39 2.98 -43.14
CA THR A 623 -16.13 3.75 -43.06
C THR A 623 -15.55 3.71 -41.66
N GLN A 624 -16.37 4.09 -40.66
CA GLN A 624 -15.95 4.19 -39.26
C GLN A 624 -15.63 2.82 -38.65
N ILE A 625 -16.38 1.77 -39.01
CA ILE A 625 -16.10 0.42 -38.50
C ILE A 625 -14.86 -0.18 -39.15
N GLY A 626 -14.56 0.20 -40.41
CA GLY A 626 -13.31 -0.15 -41.09
C GLY A 626 -12.08 0.32 -40.34
N GLU A 627 -12.07 1.58 -39.88
CA GLU A 627 -10.99 2.14 -39.05
C GLU A 627 -10.78 1.34 -37.75
N VAL A 628 -11.87 0.90 -37.10
CA VAL A 628 -11.79 0.07 -35.89
C VAL A 628 -11.18 -1.30 -36.19
N LEU A 629 -11.58 -1.94 -37.29
CA LEU A 629 -11.09 -3.26 -37.69
C LEU A 629 -9.59 -3.20 -38.04
N GLU A 630 -9.17 -2.18 -38.78
CA GLU A 630 -7.76 -1.93 -39.08
C GLU A 630 -6.94 -1.73 -37.80
N ALA A 631 -7.39 -0.83 -36.92
CA ALA A 631 -6.70 -0.55 -35.65
C ALA A 631 -6.64 -1.77 -34.72
N ALA A 632 -7.59 -2.70 -34.82
CA ALA A 632 -7.63 -3.93 -34.04
C ALA A 632 -6.90 -5.11 -34.70
N GLY A 633 -6.39 -4.96 -35.94
CA GLY A 633 -5.81 -6.05 -36.72
C GLY A 633 -6.82 -7.15 -37.10
N LEU A 634 -8.10 -6.78 -37.24
CA LEU A 634 -9.18 -7.68 -37.64
C LEU A 634 -9.40 -7.64 -39.16
N PRO A 635 -9.84 -8.75 -39.78
CA PRO A 635 -10.23 -8.74 -41.19
C PRO A 635 -11.42 -7.81 -41.45
N PHE A 636 -11.50 -7.32 -42.69
CA PHE A 636 -12.60 -6.49 -43.17
C PHE A 636 -13.41 -7.26 -44.22
N ASP A 637 -14.51 -7.89 -43.79
CA ASP A 637 -15.49 -8.56 -44.65
C ASP A 637 -16.83 -7.80 -44.64
N PRO A 638 -17.08 -6.91 -45.64
CA PRO A 638 -18.31 -6.13 -45.74
C PRO A 638 -19.59 -6.98 -45.73
N GLY A 639 -19.56 -8.17 -46.34
CA GLY A 639 -20.72 -9.04 -46.44
C GLY A 639 -21.17 -9.53 -45.05
N ARG A 640 -20.22 -9.94 -44.21
CA ARG A 640 -20.49 -10.29 -42.81
C ARG A 640 -20.97 -9.08 -42.01
N ILE A 641 -20.39 -7.89 -42.22
CA ILE A 641 -20.81 -6.68 -41.50
C ILE A 641 -22.27 -6.33 -41.84
N LEU A 642 -22.61 -6.29 -43.13
CA LEU A 642 -23.96 -5.95 -43.62
C LEU A 642 -25.01 -6.96 -43.13
N ALA A 643 -24.67 -8.24 -43.09
CA ALA A 643 -25.52 -9.29 -42.52
C ALA A 643 -25.82 -9.03 -41.04
N GLU A 644 -24.81 -8.64 -40.26
CA GLU A 644 -24.98 -8.37 -38.83
C GLU A 644 -25.79 -7.10 -38.53
N VAL A 645 -25.69 -6.06 -39.36
CA VAL A 645 -26.47 -4.82 -39.15
C VAL A 645 -27.86 -4.86 -39.78
N GLY A 646 -28.20 -5.92 -40.53
CA GLY A 646 -29.50 -6.09 -41.19
C GLY A 646 -29.70 -5.20 -42.42
N ALA A 647 -28.62 -4.69 -43.02
CA ALA A 647 -28.66 -3.90 -44.25
C ALA A 647 -28.56 -4.84 -45.47
N ARG A 648 -29.48 -4.72 -46.44
CA ARG A 648 -29.41 -5.49 -47.69
C ARG A 648 -28.31 -4.93 -48.60
N PRO A 649 -27.53 -5.78 -49.31
CA PRO A 649 -26.48 -5.34 -50.24
C PRO A 649 -26.97 -4.34 -51.30
N ASP A 650 -28.25 -4.44 -51.69
CA ASP A 650 -28.84 -3.71 -52.83
C ASP A 650 -29.10 -2.21 -52.56
N ARG A 651 -28.76 -1.69 -51.38
CA ARG A 651 -28.93 -0.27 -51.00
C ARG A 651 -27.62 0.52 -50.88
N VAL A 652 -26.47 -0.08 -51.15
CA VAL A 652 -25.15 0.53 -50.92
C VAL A 652 -24.63 1.32 -52.14
N ALA A 653 -25.31 1.27 -53.29
CA ALA A 653 -24.95 2.07 -54.47
C ALA A 653 -25.85 3.31 -54.61
N ALA A 654 -25.51 4.39 -53.90
CA ALA A 654 -25.70 5.80 -54.30
C ALA A 654 -25.42 6.73 -53.10
N ASN A 655 -24.15 7.06 -52.88
CA ASN A 655 -23.62 8.42 -52.63
C ASN A 655 -22.11 8.38 -52.44
#